data_AF-A0A7S4DR71-F1
#
_entry.id   AF-A0A7S4DR71-F1
#
_cell.length_a   1.000
_cell.length_b   1.000
_cell.length_c   1.000
_cell.angle_alpha   90.00
_cell.angle_beta   90.00
_cell.angle_gamma   90.00
#
_symmetry.space_group_name_H-M   'P 1'
#
loop_
_entity.id
_entity.type
_entity.pdbx_description
1 polymer ?
#
loop_
_entity_poly.entity_id
_entity_poly.type
_entity_poly.pdbx_seq_one_letter_code
_entity_poly.pdbx_strand_id
1 'polypeptide(L)'
;SVGFRLTRYNNSVFLGPGSSSVVDSAAFESPSETPFSLELKGQILMDDQTKVYEFLCTFNHTSFAFLWIQGHLVCQDHNAYESNTGNTDNPLFAMQGWYPFRLKVMYNGSLSSSSSSSSSLSSLSLPRSSTIPLIQGLIRWNVSGEVSDIPSTHIAHELPPLESRRSNLQKSLAQGWGSWLSSNLLAITRLPESSTVELDLCSISLDTCLGPIFIQNKDWSPQAKVRVGPYTSDHSYVQLYVGMVNTTLNVSIEYSYTQQQQQQQQQQQQQQRQQQSNAVSWLDIRISPIPADCGGNCSDFFLGVSGRFAWYHSGHVSVSESSIGFKPSGLPLETLSVRNSNPGEVSKRSGDGSRLEVAFDKGVVCLSTSPELDDDGTAVQKRIDERKQQTAAEAASSTKELRGEDEEVLRALRAATMWHLISTPVEEGPILPVSRPWDHTHHPKHVDWKYSLFEWDNFFAAYIASKAGLIEYSISNLIQIVKCKTAAGFVPNTCGGGSKSQDRTEPPVGAMILEKIIHDHGGFKQGGEWAWVGSLLIDDLIEWNNWFMTNRVDPSRSLVSLGSYNIERELNFGQGNEENSMQSARFESGLDNSPMYDGDFYNKTTHQMEAYDVGFSALVAAESLAIGRMLDALDRKDEAPQFYWRAGNLSSGIQEHLWDHERQVFANRFINNDSFCEAITPTSFYPLMVPGLASEAQVNSIIHHWLFNNSRFCISPSGDFKGNTDECYWGLPSVSADDPSYPALGYWRGYVWGPMAQLTYWSLQVASNNGTNPVASQARMALAAQMRELMMSQWKRNRHICENYNPHRTADTSDGDCTGDQFYIWGALTGLLSLEEGDSQQ
;
A
#
# COMPACT_ATOMS: atom_id res chain seq x y z
N SER A 1 10.66 -23.04 -25.86
CA SER A 1 9.43 -23.83 -26.08
C SER A 1 8.32 -22.87 -26.44
N VAL A 2 7.56 -23.14 -27.51
CA VAL A 2 6.64 -22.16 -28.13
C VAL A 2 5.27 -22.19 -27.46
N GLY A 3 4.66 -21.02 -27.28
CA GLY A 3 3.27 -20.85 -26.84
C GLY A 3 3.12 -20.16 -25.48
N PHE A 4 1.90 -19.93 -25.03
CA PHE A 4 1.54 -19.52 -23.67
C PHE A 4 0.97 -20.68 -22.88
N ARG A 5 1.15 -20.69 -21.56
CA ARG A 5 0.49 -21.64 -20.66
C ARG A 5 -0.91 -21.13 -20.32
N LEU A 6 -1.92 -21.80 -20.86
CA LEU A 6 -3.32 -21.55 -20.54
C LEU A 6 -3.75 -22.47 -19.41
N THR A 7 -4.32 -21.94 -18.33
CA THR A 7 -4.93 -22.72 -17.25
C THR A 7 -6.36 -22.26 -17.04
N ARG A 8 -7.31 -23.20 -17.13
CA ARG A 8 -8.74 -22.95 -16.92
C ARG A 8 -9.22 -23.67 -15.66
N TYR A 9 -9.87 -22.94 -14.77
CA TYR A 9 -10.45 -23.43 -13.52
C TYR A 9 -11.97 -23.47 -13.64
N ASN A 10 -12.60 -24.55 -13.17
CA ASN A 10 -14.07 -24.68 -13.15
C ASN A 10 -14.71 -23.95 -11.95
N ASN A 11 -14.17 -22.77 -11.60
CA ASN A 11 -14.59 -21.91 -10.51
C ASN A 11 -14.17 -20.47 -10.83
N SER A 12 -14.63 -19.49 -10.06
CA SER A 12 -14.31 -18.07 -10.24
C SER A 12 -13.15 -17.56 -9.36
N VAL A 13 -12.25 -18.43 -8.88
CA VAL A 13 -11.28 -18.07 -7.82
C VAL A 13 -9.80 -18.23 -8.21
N PHE A 14 -9.50 -18.58 -9.46
CA PHE A 14 -8.13 -18.72 -10.00
C PHE A 14 -7.22 -19.71 -9.25
N LEU A 15 -7.84 -20.65 -8.52
CA LEU A 15 -7.14 -21.61 -7.65
C LEU A 15 -7.83 -22.98 -7.67
N GLY A 16 -7.07 -24.01 -7.29
CA GLY A 16 -7.52 -25.40 -7.29
C GLY A 16 -7.20 -26.15 -8.60
N PRO A 17 -7.76 -27.36 -8.79
CA PRO A 17 -7.50 -28.16 -9.97
C PRO A 17 -8.04 -27.46 -11.23
N GLY A 18 -7.15 -27.13 -12.15
CA GLY A 18 -7.46 -26.57 -13.47
C GLY A 18 -6.91 -27.45 -14.59
N SER A 19 -7.53 -27.37 -15.77
CA SER A 19 -6.96 -27.96 -16.99
C SER A 19 -5.94 -26.99 -17.56
N SER A 20 -4.68 -27.43 -17.67
CA SER A 20 -3.61 -26.64 -18.29
C SER A 20 -3.21 -27.19 -19.66
N SER A 21 -3.00 -26.29 -20.61
CA SER A 21 -2.48 -26.58 -21.94
C SER A 21 -1.47 -25.51 -22.37
N VAL A 22 -0.73 -25.78 -23.44
CA VAL A 22 0.08 -24.76 -24.12
C VAL A 22 -0.63 -24.38 -25.42
N VAL A 23 -0.84 -23.09 -25.63
CA VAL A 23 -1.51 -22.51 -26.80
C VAL A 23 -0.54 -21.65 -27.58
N ASP A 24 -0.65 -21.61 -28.90
CA ASP A 24 0.26 -20.88 -29.80
C ASP A 24 -0.18 -19.44 -30.10
N SER A 25 -1.26 -18.98 -29.44
CA SER A 25 -1.82 -17.64 -29.57
C SER A 25 -2.25 -17.07 -28.22
N ALA A 26 -2.29 -15.74 -28.13
CA ALA A 26 -2.92 -15.02 -27.02
C ALA A 26 -4.46 -15.02 -27.13
N ALA A 27 -5.00 -15.32 -28.30
CA ALA A 27 -6.43 -15.43 -28.51
C ALA A 27 -6.99 -16.71 -27.89
N PHE A 28 -8.16 -16.61 -27.27
CA PHE A 28 -8.85 -17.77 -26.70
C PHE A 28 -10.35 -17.65 -26.90
N GLU A 29 -11.00 -18.80 -27.00
CA GLU A 29 -12.45 -18.93 -26.98
C GLU A 29 -12.83 -19.98 -25.95
N SER A 30 -13.79 -19.66 -25.09
CA SER A 30 -14.28 -20.60 -24.08
C SER A 30 -15.81 -20.52 -24.06
N PRO A 31 -16.52 -21.43 -24.74
CA PRO A 31 -17.96 -21.52 -24.59
C PRO A 31 -18.29 -22.05 -23.19
N SER A 32 -19.07 -21.30 -22.42
CA SER A 32 -19.48 -21.75 -21.10
C SER A 32 -20.78 -21.11 -20.65
N GLU A 33 -21.68 -21.91 -20.09
CA GLU A 33 -22.87 -21.43 -19.35
C GLU A 33 -22.60 -21.36 -17.85
N THR A 34 -21.52 -22.00 -17.38
CA THR A 34 -21.15 -22.00 -15.96
C THR A 34 -20.00 -21.05 -15.70
N PRO A 35 -19.93 -20.45 -14.50
CA PRO A 35 -18.82 -19.60 -14.13
C PRO A 35 -17.48 -20.32 -14.20
N PHE A 36 -16.43 -19.61 -14.62
CA PHE A 36 -15.05 -20.12 -14.67
C PHE A 36 -14.06 -18.96 -14.52
N SER A 37 -12.80 -19.32 -14.31
CA SER A 37 -11.67 -18.39 -14.32
C SER A 37 -10.54 -18.99 -15.15
N LEU A 38 -9.72 -18.12 -15.72
CA LEU A 38 -8.71 -18.47 -16.71
C LEU A 38 -7.47 -17.61 -16.50
N GLU A 39 -6.31 -18.25 -16.51
CA GLU A 39 -5.00 -17.59 -16.52
C GLU A 39 -4.26 -17.98 -17.80
N LEU A 40 -3.71 -16.99 -18.51
CA LEU A 40 -2.73 -17.20 -19.57
C LEU A 40 -1.39 -16.60 -19.13
N LYS A 41 -0.34 -17.41 -19.07
CA LYS A 41 0.98 -16.99 -18.55
C LYS A 41 2.11 -17.37 -19.49
N GLY A 42 3.16 -16.56 -19.49
CA GLY A 42 4.39 -16.84 -20.23
C GLY A 42 5.24 -15.60 -20.40
N GLN A 43 5.90 -15.50 -21.54
CA GLN A 43 6.69 -14.35 -21.93
C GLN A 43 6.35 -13.92 -23.36
N ILE A 44 6.50 -12.63 -23.62
CA ILE A 44 6.43 -12.03 -24.95
C ILE A 44 7.79 -11.42 -25.31
N LEU A 45 8.22 -11.61 -26.55
CA LEU A 45 9.42 -10.98 -27.10
C LEU A 45 9.04 -9.63 -27.73
N MET A 46 9.72 -8.58 -27.31
CA MET A 46 9.77 -7.29 -28.01
C MET A 46 11.13 -7.23 -28.69
N ASP A 47 11.13 -7.34 -30.02
CA ASP A 47 12.32 -7.55 -30.83
C ASP A 47 13.15 -6.27 -31.07
N ASP A 48 12.55 -5.09 -30.88
CA ASP A 48 13.15 -3.82 -31.27
C ASP A 48 12.69 -2.66 -30.36
N GLN A 49 13.64 -2.09 -29.61
CA GLN A 49 13.45 -0.93 -28.74
C GLN A 49 12.99 0.34 -29.47
N THR A 50 13.13 0.42 -30.79
CA THR A 50 12.68 1.59 -31.57
C THR A 50 11.20 1.54 -31.93
N LYS A 51 10.55 0.39 -31.73
CA LYS A 51 9.14 0.19 -32.04
C LYS A 51 8.25 0.58 -30.87
N VAL A 52 7.01 0.93 -31.21
CA VAL A 52 5.93 1.14 -30.25
C VAL A 52 5.05 -0.10 -30.27
N TYR A 53 4.83 -0.71 -29.12
CA TYR A 53 3.99 -1.88 -28.96
C TYR A 53 2.67 -1.46 -28.33
N GLU A 54 1.63 -1.30 -29.15
CA GLU A 54 0.28 -1.03 -28.69
C GLU A 54 -0.52 -2.34 -28.66
N PHE A 55 -1.18 -2.65 -27.55
CA PHE A 55 -2.00 -3.85 -27.40
C PHE A 55 -3.47 -3.52 -27.64
N LEU A 56 -4.09 -4.25 -28.57
CA LEU A 56 -5.49 -4.12 -28.93
C LEU A 56 -6.24 -5.35 -28.42
N CYS A 57 -7.02 -5.16 -27.37
CA CYS A 57 -7.72 -6.24 -26.69
C CYS A 57 -9.23 -6.11 -26.82
N THR A 58 -9.90 -7.22 -27.11
CA THR A 58 -11.36 -7.34 -27.03
C THR A 58 -11.69 -8.50 -26.11
N PHE A 59 -12.42 -8.21 -25.04
CA PHE A 59 -12.93 -9.19 -24.09
C PHE A 59 -14.46 -9.16 -24.12
N ASN A 60 -15.07 -10.27 -24.51
CA ASN A 60 -16.52 -10.38 -24.60
C ASN A 60 -17.05 -11.30 -23.50
N HIS A 61 -18.16 -10.89 -22.86
CA HIS A 61 -18.85 -11.65 -21.83
C HIS A 61 -17.97 -12.02 -20.63
N THR A 62 -17.01 -11.18 -20.28
CA THR A 62 -16.19 -11.31 -19.07
C THR A 62 -16.81 -10.55 -17.90
N SER A 63 -16.46 -10.94 -16.68
CA SER A 63 -16.81 -10.20 -15.45
C SER A 63 -15.69 -9.26 -15.02
N PHE A 64 -14.45 -9.71 -15.21
CA PHE A 64 -13.30 -8.83 -15.38
C PHE A 64 -12.28 -9.56 -16.27
N ALA A 65 -11.45 -8.79 -16.97
CA ALA A 65 -10.25 -9.28 -17.60
C ALA A 65 -9.13 -8.25 -17.45
N PHE A 66 -7.92 -8.72 -17.20
CA PHE A 66 -6.75 -7.88 -17.00
C PHE A 66 -5.53 -8.50 -17.66
N LEU A 67 -4.85 -7.75 -18.52
CA LEU A 67 -3.63 -8.16 -19.20
C LEU A 67 -2.45 -7.31 -18.75
N TRP A 68 -1.42 -7.96 -18.22
CA TRP A 68 -0.16 -7.33 -17.84
C TRP A 68 1.01 -7.78 -18.69
N ILE A 69 1.86 -6.82 -19.08
CA ILE A 69 3.16 -7.04 -19.70
C ILE A 69 4.22 -6.37 -18.83
N GLN A 70 5.20 -7.13 -18.33
CA GLN A 70 6.25 -6.61 -17.41
C GLN A 70 5.70 -5.87 -16.16
N GLY A 71 4.44 -6.09 -15.78
CA GLY A 71 3.78 -5.39 -14.66
C GLY A 71 2.90 -4.21 -15.09
N HIS A 72 3.03 -3.72 -16.31
CA HIS A 72 2.15 -2.72 -16.91
C HIS A 72 0.79 -3.34 -17.23
N LEU A 73 -0.31 -2.82 -16.68
CA LEU A 73 -1.66 -3.19 -17.10
C LEU A 73 -1.91 -2.54 -18.48
N VAL A 74 -1.89 -3.34 -19.55
CA VAL A 74 -2.01 -2.83 -20.93
C VAL A 74 -3.42 -2.92 -21.49
N CYS A 75 -4.25 -3.81 -20.95
CA CYS A 75 -5.66 -3.97 -21.35
C CYS A 75 -6.55 -4.42 -20.19
N GLN A 76 -7.81 -4.01 -20.23
CA GLN A 76 -8.89 -4.53 -19.38
C GLN A 76 -10.25 -4.56 -20.11
N ASP A 77 -11.25 -5.25 -19.55
CA ASP A 77 -12.60 -5.41 -20.15
C ASP A 77 -13.63 -4.32 -19.78
N HIS A 78 -13.19 -3.30 -19.03
CA HIS A 78 -13.98 -2.16 -18.57
C HIS A 78 -15.11 -2.45 -17.58
N ASN A 79 -15.15 -3.65 -17.01
CA ASN A 79 -16.14 -4.00 -15.99
C ASN A 79 -15.70 -3.56 -14.59
N ALA A 80 -14.40 -3.60 -14.30
CA ALA A 80 -13.85 -3.12 -13.03
C ALA A 80 -13.68 -1.59 -13.01
N TYR A 81 -13.13 -1.02 -14.08
CA TYR A 81 -12.90 0.43 -14.23
C TYR A 81 -13.43 0.92 -15.56
N GLU A 82 -13.80 2.20 -15.69
CA GLU A 82 -14.30 2.74 -16.97
C GLU A 82 -13.30 2.63 -18.14
N SER A 83 -13.82 2.66 -19.37
CA SER A 83 -12.99 2.72 -20.56
C SER A 83 -12.43 4.12 -20.75
N ASN A 84 -11.15 4.30 -20.44
CA ASN A 84 -10.39 5.48 -20.81
C ASN A 84 -8.92 5.11 -20.96
N THR A 85 -8.19 5.89 -21.76
CA THR A 85 -6.74 5.83 -21.92
C THR A 85 -5.99 5.97 -20.59
N GLY A 86 -6.54 6.71 -19.61
CA GLY A 86 -5.91 6.92 -18.28
C GLY A 86 -5.85 5.67 -17.37
N ASN A 87 -6.36 4.51 -17.81
CA ASN A 87 -6.53 3.32 -16.95
C ASN A 87 -5.54 2.20 -17.28
N THR A 88 -4.75 2.37 -18.34
CA THR A 88 -3.82 1.37 -18.83
C THR A 88 -2.56 2.03 -19.35
N ASP A 89 -1.43 1.38 -19.14
CA ASP A 89 -0.11 1.84 -19.58
C ASP A 89 0.16 1.24 -20.97
N ASN A 90 -0.48 1.80 -21.99
CA ASN A 90 -0.52 1.28 -23.37
C ASN A 90 -0.71 2.43 -24.37
N PRO A 91 0.18 2.63 -25.36
CA PRO A 91 1.27 1.74 -25.77
C PRO A 91 2.48 1.69 -24.85
N LEU A 92 3.28 0.63 -25.03
CA LEU A 92 4.60 0.45 -24.40
C LEU A 92 5.72 0.84 -25.38
N PHE A 93 6.71 1.57 -24.90
CA PHE A 93 7.80 2.15 -25.69
C PHE A 93 9.17 1.67 -25.19
N ALA A 94 10.20 1.75 -26.05
CA ALA A 94 11.59 1.54 -25.66
C ALA A 94 11.89 0.16 -25.02
N MET A 95 11.07 -0.85 -25.31
CA MET A 95 11.22 -2.19 -24.76
C MET A 95 11.91 -3.11 -25.76
N GLN A 96 12.95 -3.82 -25.30
CA GLN A 96 13.60 -4.89 -26.06
C GLN A 96 13.91 -6.08 -25.16
N GLY A 97 13.62 -7.29 -25.61
CA GLY A 97 13.84 -8.53 -24.88
C GLY A 97 12.57 -9.30 -24.55
N TRP A 98 12.72 -10.29 -23.67
CA TRP A 98 11.62 -11.14 -23.20
C TRP A 98 11.00 -10.56 -21.94
N TYR A 99 9.70 -10.34 -21.98
CA TYR A 99 8.94 -9.74 -20.89
C TYR A 99 7.84 -10.69 -20.39
N PRO A 100 7.59 -10.77 -19.07
CA PRO A 100 6.50 -11.54 -18.50
C PRO A 100 5.15 -11.10 -19.06
N PHE A 101 4.36 -12.06 -19.49
CA PHE A 101 2.99 -11.91 -19.98
C PHE A 101 2.05 -12.62 -19.01
N ARG A 102 1.03 -11.91 -18.52
CA ARG A 102 0.02 -12.47 -17.62
C ARG A 102 -1.36 -11.92 -17.97
N LEU A 103 -2.31 -12.81 -18.22
CA LEU A 103 -3.72 -12.46 -18.41
C LEU A 103 -4.54 -13.22 -17.39
N LYS A 104 -5.44 -12.52 -16.70
CA LYS A 104 -6.49 -13.10 -15.85
C LYS A 104 -7.85 -12.76 -16.43
N VAL A 105 -8.72 -13.76 -16.54
CA VAL A 105 -10.10 -13.62 -17.01
C VAL A 105 -11.03 -14.34 -16.07
N MET A 106 -12.09 -13.66 -15.64
CA MET A 106 -13.18 -14.25 -14.87
C MET A 106 -14.49 -14.16 -15.66
N TYR A 107 -15.30 -15.20 -15.57
CA TYR A 107 -16.67 -15.21 -16.05
C TYR A 107 -17.61 -15.69 -14.93
N ASN A 108 -18.63 -14.89 -14.62
CA ASN A 108 -19.59 -15.16 -13.54
C ASN A 108 -20.86 -15.92 -13.97
N GLY A 109 -20.96 -16.38 -15.22
CA GLY A 109 -22.15 -17.10 -15.71
C GLY A 109 -23.32 -16.23 -16.14
N SER A 110 -23.22 -14.90 -16.00
CA SER A 110 -24.25 -13.97 -16.48
C SER A 110 -23.77 -13.25 -17.74
N LEU A 111 -24.67 -13.08 -18.71
CA LEU A 111 -24.40 -12.30 -19.92
C LEU A 111 -24.35 -10.81 -19.53
N SER A 112 -23.19 -10.30 -19.12
CA SER A 112 -22.96 -8.86 -19.12
C SER A 112 -22.92 -8.41 -20.59
N SER A 113 -23.88 -7.58 -21.00
CA SER A 113 -23.83 -6.91 -22.29
C SER A 113 -22.92 -5.69 -22.17
N SER A 114 -21.62 -5.87 -22.38
CA SER A 114 -20.68 -4.75 -22.59
C SER A 114 -20.05 -4.88 -23.96
N SER A 115 -20.63 -4.21 -24.95
CA SER A 115 -19.99 -3.98 -26.24
C SER A 115 -18.82 -3.01 -26.04
N SER A 116 -17.58 -3.44 -26.32
CA SER A 116 -16.46 -2.53 -26.52
C SER A 116 -16.69 -1.67 -27.77
N SER A 117 -16.56 -0.36 -27.66
CA SER A 117 -16.42 0.51 -28.85
C SER A 117 -15.24 1.45 -28.71
N SER A 118 -14.17 1.15 -29.43
CA SER A 118 -13.32 2.17 -30.06
C SER A 118 -13.13 1.77 -31.54
N SER A 119 -13.64 2.64 -32.42
CA SER A 119 -13.49 2.67 -33.90
C SER A 119 -13.94 1.45 -34.74
N SER A 120 -15.10 1.63 -35.38
CA SER A 120 -15.56 1.10 -36.67
C SER A 120 -15.14 -0.32 -37.10
N LEU A 121 -15.85 -1.33 -36.61
CA LEU A 121 -16.20 -2.49 -37.42
C LEU A 121 -17.71 -2.76 -37.22
N SER A 122 -18.41 -2.82 -38.35
CA SER A 122 -19.86 -2.81 -38.48
C SER A 122 -20.56 -3.95 -37.74
N SER A 123 -21.72 -3.60 -37.19
CA SER A 123 -22.79 -4.44 -36.65
C SER A 123 -22.96 -5.80 -37.34
N LEU A 124 -22.74 -6.88 -36.58
CA LEU A 124 -23.32 -8.19 -36.84
C LEU A 124 -24.40 -8.44 -35.78
N SER A 125 -25.65 -8.24 -36.17
CA SER A 125 -26.81 -8.67 -35.39
C SER A 125 -26.91 -10.20 -35.45
N LEU A 126 -26.55 -10.87 -34.36
CA LEU A 126 -26.79 -12.31 -34.20
C LEU A 126 -28.25 -12.54 -33.74
N PRO A 127 -28.95 -13.54 -34.31
CA PRO A 127 -30.31 -13.86 -33.92
C PRO A 127 -30.34 -14.45 -32.50
N ARG A 128 -31.41 -14.17 -31.75
CA ARG A 128 -31.73 -14.83 -30.47
C ARG A 128 -31.96 -16.33 -30.72
N SER A 129 -30.89 -17.11 -30.65
CA SER A 129 -30.91 -18.56 -30.53
C SER A 129 -30.27 -18.92 -29.19
N SER A 130 -30.71 -20.04 -28.62
CA SER A 130 -30.12 -20.70 -27.45
C SER A 130 -28.68 -21.14 -27.73
N THR A 131 -27.74 -20.20 -27.75
CA THR A 131 -26.30 -20.45 -27.93
C THR A 131 -25.57 -20.15 -26.63
N ILE A 132 -24.84 -21.15 -26.14
CA ILE A 132 -23.88 -21.04 -25.03
C ILE A 132 -23.06 -19.74 -25.21
N PRO A 133 -22.94 -18.88 -24.17
CA PRO A 133 -22.11 -17.68 -24.23
C PRO A 133 -20.69 -18.03 -24.68
N LEU A 134 -20.20 -17.36 -25.72
CA LEU A 134 -18.84 -17.53 -26.22
C LEU A 134 -17.96 -16.44 -25.60
N ILE A 135 -17.20 -16.80 -24.56
CA ILE A 135 -16.25 -15.88 -23.95
C ILE A 135 -15.02 -15.86 -24.85
N GLN A 136 -14.67 -14.68 -25.35
CA GLN A 136 -13.54 -14.51 -26.26
C GLN A 136 -12.61 -13.44 -25.71
N GLY A 137 -11.31 -13.73 -25.80
CA GLY A 137 -10.27 -12.71 -25.74
C GLY A 137 -9.54 -12.70 -27.07
N LEU A 138 -9.55 -11.58 -27.77
CA LEU A 138 -8.69 -11.34 -28.92
C LEU A 138 -7.64 -10.30 -28.51
N ILE A 139 -6.38 -10.69 -28.55
CA ILE A 139 -5.24 -9.83 -28.22
C ILE A 139 -4.37 -9.74 -29.46
N ARG A 140 -4.35 -8.55 -30.05
CA ARG A 140 -3.48 -8.19 -31.16
C ARG A 140 -2.52 -7.11 -30.70
N TRP A 141 -1.46 -6.91 -31.45
CA TRP A 141 -0.61 -5.76 -31.26
C TRP A 141 -0.56 -4.91 -32.53
N ASN A 142 -0.40 -3.62 -32.36
CA ASN A 142 -0.02 -2.70 -33.41
C ASN A 142 1.45 -2.35 -33.19
N VAL A 143 2.28 -2.78 -34.13
CA VAL A 143 3.72 -2.55 -34.09
C VAL A 143 4.08 -1.64 -35.26
N SER A 144 4.49 -0.41 -34.95
CA SER A 144 4.87 0.59 -35.96
C SER A 144 3.80 0.89 -37.03
N GLY A 145 2.51 0.78 -36.67
CA GLY A 145 1.38 1.07 -37.55
C GLY A 145 0.74 -0.16 -38.21
N GLU A 146 1.27 -1.36 -37.96
CA GLU A 146 0.70 -2.61 -38.47
C GLU A 146 0.03 -3.43 -37.35
N VAL A 147 -1.30 -3.60 -37.46
CA VAL A 147 -2.07 -4.46 -36.56
C VAL A 147 -1.94 -5.92 -36.98
N SER A 148 -1.44 -6.78 -36.09
CA SER A 148 -1.28 -8.22 -36.33
C SER A 148 -1.51 -9.05 -35.07
N ASP A 149 -1.69 -10.36 -35.25
CA ASP A 149 -1.61 -11.30 -34.13
C ASP A 149 -0.17 -11.38 -33.61
N ILE A 150 -0.01 -11.63 -32.31
CA ILE A 150 1.32 -11.84 -31.72
C ILE A 150 1.91 -13.11 -32.33
N PRO A 151 3.05 -13.05 -33.03
CA PRO A 151 3.62 -14.22 -33.69
C PRO A 151 3.99 -15.31 -32.68
N SER A 152 3.76 -16.58 -33.03
CA SER A 152 4.12 -17.69 -32.16
C SER A 152 5.62 -17.76 -31.84
N THR A 153 6.47 -17.18 -32.70
CA THR A 153 7.92 -17.04 -32.45
C THR A 153 8.26 -16.01 -31.36
N HIS A 154 7.33 -15.14 -31.01
CA HIS A 154 7.49 -14.08 -30.01
C HIS A 154 6.87 -14.45 -28.66
N ILE A 155 6.49 -15.72 -28.44
CA ILE A 155 5.85 -16.15 -27.19
C ILE A 155 6.51 -17.41 -26.63
N ALA A 156 6.61 -17.46 -25.30
CA ALA A 156 7.15 -18.61 -24.57
C ALA A 156 6.29 -18.91 -23.32
N HIS A 157 6.14 -20.18 -22.95
CA HIS A 157 5.08 -20.58 -22.00
C HIS A 157 5.49 -20.54 -20.54
N GLU A 158 6.78 -20.37 -20.27
CA GLU A 158 7.34 -20.31 -18.92
C GLU A 158 7.52 -18.84 -18.53
N LEU A 159 7.07 -18.48 -17.33
CA LEU A 159 7.45 -17.22 -16.72
C LEU A 159 8.93 -17.27 -16.32
N PRO A 160 9.64 -16.13 -16.31
CA PRO A 160 10.98 -16.07 -15.73
C PRO A 160 10.97 -16.60 -14.28
N PRO A 161 12.04 -17.26 -13.81
CA PRO A 161 12.07 -17.86 -12.48
C PRO A 161 11.73 -16.89 -11.34
N LEU A 162 12.23 -15.64 -11.39
CA LEU A 162 11.95 -14.62 -10.39
C LEU A 162 10.48 -14.19 -10.40
N GLU A 163 9.86 -14.10 -11.57
CA GLU A 163 8.43 -13.78 -11.71
C GLU A 163 7.53 -14.94 -11.29
N SER A 164 7.96 -16.18 -11.52
CA SER A 164 7.27 -17.35 -10.96
C SER A 164 7.34 -17.34 -9.42
N ARG A 165 8.50 -17.00 -8.84
CA ARG A 165 8.66 -16.88 -7.38
C ARG A 165 7.79 -15.76 -6.82
N ARG A 166 7.74 -14.60 -7.48
CA ARG A 166 6.83 -13.50 -7.16
C ARG A 166 5.36 -13.91 -7.15
N SER A 167 4.88 -14.52 -8.25
CA SER A 167 3.49 -14.96 -8.37
C SER A 167 3.12 -15.97 -7.27
N ASN A 168 4.03 -16.90 -6.92
CA ASN A 168 3.80 -17.86 -5.85
C ASN A 168 3.72 -17.20 -4.47
N LEU A 169 4.64 -16.27 -4.15
CA LEU A 169 4.61 -15.51 -2.89
C LEU A 169 3.30 -14.75 -2.75
N GLN A 170 2.97 -13.92 -3.75
CA GLN A 170 1.80 -13.04 -3.69
C GLN A 170 0.48 -13.81 -3.59
N LYS A 171 0.35 -14.95 -4.30
CA LYS A 171 -0.79 -15.86 -4.15
C LYS A 171 -0.87 -16.51 -2.77
N SER A 172 0.27 -16.83 -2.15
CA SER A 172 0.29 -17.43 -0.81
C SER A 172 -0.15 -16.48 0.30
N LEU A 173 -0.07 -15.16 0.06
CA LEU A 173 -0.47 -14.12 1.01
C LEU A 173 -1.95 -13.73 0.90
N ALA A 174 -2.56 -13.91 -0.27
CA ALA A 174 -3.97 -13.60 -0.52
C ALA A 174 -4.89 -14.78 -0.14
N GLN A 175 -4.91 -15.16 1.14
CA GLN A 175 -5.69 -16.30 1.63
C GLN A 175 -6.33 -16.04 3.00
N GLY A 176 -7.45 -16.71 3.27
CA GLY A 176 -8.10 -16.71 4.58
C GLY A 176 -9.05 -15.54 4.81
N TRP A 177 -9.68 -15.52 5.99
CA TRP A 177 -10.62 -14.48 6.39
C TRP A 177 -9.89 -13.24 6.92
N GLY A 178 -10.30 -12.06 6.46
CA GLY A 178 -9.72 -10.80 6.93
C GLY A 178 -10.46 -9.58 6.41
N SER A 179 -10.08 -8.40 6.91
CA SER A 179 -10.57 -7.12 6.41
C SER A 179 -9.83 -6.71 5.13
N TRP A 180 -10.07 -7.45 4.05
CA TRP A 180 -9.36 -7.29 2.78
C TRP A 180 -9.89 -6.15 1.89
N LEU A 181 -11.09 -5.64 2.16
CA LEU A 181 -11.69 -4.56 1.39
C LEU A 181 -11.18 -3.21 1.88
N SER A 182 -10.76 -2.34 0.96
CA SER A 182 -10.45 -0.94 1.28
C SER A 182 -11.67 -0.19 1.82
N SER A 183 -12.85 -0.46 1.27
CA SER A 183 -14.04 0.36 1.42
C SER A 183 -14.78 0.23 2.74
N ASN A 184 -14.58 -0.86 3.51
CA ASN A 184 -15.38 -1.12 4.72
C ASN A 184 -14.66 -2.03 5.73
N LEU A 185 -14.43 -1.55 6.96
CA LEU A 185 -13.87 -2.37 8.04
C LEU A 185 -14.88 -3.31 8.72
N LEU A 186 -16.18 -3.10 8.52
CA LEU A 186 -17.23 -4.03 8.96
C LEU A 186 -17.48 -5.18 7.98
N ALA A 187 -16.70 -5.24 6.90
CA ALA A 187 -16.71 -6.34 5.96
C ALA A 187 -15.53 -7.28 6.24
N ILE A 188 -15.84 -8.57 6.39
CA ILE A 188 -14.84 -9.64 6.55
C ILE A 188 -14.95 -10.53 5.31
N THR A 189 -13.88 -10.58 4.53
CA THR A 189 -13.83 -11.31 3.25
C THR A 189 -12.93 -12.53 3.38
N ARG A 190 -13.31 -13.63 2.75
CA ARG A 190 -12.48 -14.83 2.60
C ARG A 190 -11.80 -14.81 1.25
N LEU A 191 -10.47 -14.82 1.21
CA LEU A 191 -9.72 -14.99 -0.04
C LEU A 191 -9.33 -16.47 -0.24
N PRO A 192 -9.33 -16.96 -1.48
CA PRO A 192 -9.60 -16.25 -2.75
C PRO A 192 -11.07 -16.24 -3.18
N GLU A 193 -11.98 -16.84 -2.41
CA GLU A 193 -13.37 -17.04 -2.82
C GLU A 193 -14.18 -15.75 -2.89
N SER A 194 -13.68 -14.69 -2.25
CA SER A 194 -14.29 -13.37 -2.13
C SER A 194 -15.66 -13.40 -1.42
N SER A 195 -15.93 -14.46 -0.66
CA SER A 195 -17.12 -14.56 0.20
C SER A 195 -17.00 -13.51 1.29
N THR A 196 -17.96 -12.58 1.35
CA THR A 196 -17.89 -11.40 2.22
C THR A 196 -19.09 -11.37 3.14
N VAL A 197 -18.82 -11.29 4.43
CA VAL A 197 -19.79 -11.04 5.49
C VAL A 197 -19.76 -9.55 5.80
N GLU A 198 -20.90 -8.88 5.71
CA GLU A 198 -21.01 -7.46 6.07
C GLU A 198 -21.87 -7.33 7.34
N LEU A 199 -21.38 -6.50 8.26
CA LEU A 199 -22.01 -6.22 9.55
C LEU A 199 -22.54 -4.78 9.55
N ASP A 200 -23.82 -4.60 9.84
CA ASP A 200 -24.46 -3.29 9.97
C ASP A 200 -24.89 -3.06 11.42
N LEU A 201 -24.38 -2.02 12.09
CA LEU A 201 -24.87 -1.62 13.41
C LEU A 201 -26.02 -0.62 13.24
N CYS A 202 -27.22 -0.96 13.69
CA CYS A 202 -28.43 -0.19 13.41
C CYS A 202 -29.15 0.29 14.68
N SER A 203 -29.76 1.48 14.59
CA SER A 203 -30.71 2.04 15.56
C SER A 203 -32.11 2.06 14.98
N ILE A 204 -33.09 1.59 15.76
CA ILE A 204 -34.50 1.57 15.42
C ILE A 204 -35.05 2.99 15.49
N SER A 205 -34.82 3.70 16.61
CA SER A 205 -35.35 5.04 16.87
C SER A 205 -34.83 6.09 15.88
N LEU A 206 -33.56 5.98 15.46
CA LEU A 206 -32.97 6.91 14.50
C LEU A 206 -33.26 6.54 13.05
N ASP A 207 -33.79 5.35 12.79
CA ASP A 207 -34.00 4.83 11.44
C ASP A 207 -32.69 4.70 10.61
N THR A 208 -31.54 4.45 11.26
CA THR A 208 -30.21 4.46 10.62
C THR A 208 -29.37 3.24 10.94
N CYS A 209 -28.55 2.80 9.97
CA CYS A 209 -27.47 1.84 10.17
C CYS A 209 -26.13 2.50 9.84
N LEU A 210 -25.06 2.08 10.51
CA LEU A 210 -23.71 2.45 10.08
C LEU A 210 -23.46 1.88 8.69
N GLY A 211 -23.06 2.75 7.76
CA GLY A 211 -22.58 2.34 6.45
C GLY A 211 -21.13 1.83 6.50
N PRO A 212 -20.44 1.81 5.36
CA PRO A 212 -19.01 1.50 5.35
C PRO A 212 -18.26 2.41 6.32
N ILE A 213 -17.46 1.80 7.21
CA ILE A 213 -16.67 2.55 8.18
C ILE A 213 -15.18 2.44 7.86
N PHE A 214 -14.49 3.53 8.14
CA PHE A 214 -13.05 3.67 8.05
C PHE A 214 -12.46 3.88 9.44
N ILE A 215 -11.21 3.48 9.62
CA ILE A 215 -10.43 3.71 10.84
C ILE A 215 -9.85 5.13 10.87
N GLN A 216 -9.77 5.74 9.69
CA GLN A 216 -9.39 7.12 9.49
C GLN A 216 -10.41 8.06 10.15
N ASN A 217 -10.09 9.35 10.14
CA ASN A 217 -10.72 10.36 11.00
C ASN A 217 -12.27 10.47 10.86
N LYS A 218 -12.86 11.34 11.69
CA LYS A 218 -14.31 11.64 11.72
C LYS A 218 -14.90 12.04 10.36
N ASP A 219 -14.11 12.55 9.41
CA ASP A 219 -14.65 13.11 8.16
C ASP A 219 -15.04 12.01 7.16
N TRP A 220 -14.34 10.87 7.19
CA TRP A 220 -14.65 9.70 6.35
C TRP A 220 -15.79 8.85 6.90
N SER A 221 -16.02 8.89 8.21
CA SER A 221 -17.05 8.11 8.89
C SER A 221 -17.70 8.90 10.03
N PRO A 222 -18.40 10.02 9.72
CA PRO A 222 -18.90 10.95 10.75
C PRO A 222 -19.98 10.35 11.65
N GLN A 223 -20.52 9.19 11.27
CA GLN A 223 -21.53 8.46 12.01
C GLN A 223 -20.92 7.42 12.98
N ALA A 224 -19.61 7.14 12.88
CA ALA A 224 -18.93 6.11 13.65
C ALA A 224 -17.75 6.68 14.46
N LYS A 225 -17.48 6.05 15.60
CA LYS A 225 -16.22 6.20 16.36
C LYS A 225 -15.50 4.87 16.30
N VAL A 226 -14.33 4.84 15.68
CA VAL A 226 -13.56 3.61 15.47
C VAL A 226 -12.30 3.65 16.33
N ARG A 227 -11.99 2.55 17.00
CA ARG A 227 -10.74 2.37 17.73
C ARG A 227 -10.22 0.97 17.51
N VAL A 228 -8.93 0.84 17.21
CA VAL A 228 -8.31 -0.47 17.00
C VAL A 228 -7.93 -1.17 18.28
N GLY A 229 -8.12 -2.49 18.25
CA GLY A 229 -7.53 -3.42 19.19
C GLY A 229 -6.40 -4.24 18.54
N PRO A 230 -6.00 -5.35 19.17
CA PRO A 230 -4.98 -6.25 18.63
C PRO A 230 -5.35 -6.80 17.25
N TYR A 231 -4.32 -7.04 16.43
CA TYR A 231 -4.40 -7.67 15.12
C TYR A 231 -3.16 -8.55 14.95
N THR A 232 -3.34 -9.87 14.77
CA THR A 232 -2.24 -10.79 14.47
C THR A 232 -1.75 -10.71 13.03
N SER A 233 -0.47 -10.97 12.82
CA SER A 233 0.18 -10.98 11.50
C SER A 233 -0.44 -11.98 10.51
N ASP A 234 -0.98 -13.09 11.01
CA ASP A 234 -1.57 -14.18 10.23
C ASP A 234 -3.10 -14.09 10.09
N HIS A 235 -3.69 -12.96 10.50
CA HIS A 235 -5.15 -12.72 10.52
C HIS A 235 -5.96 -13.65 11.43
N SER A 236 -5.31 -14.51 12.22
CA SER A 236 -5.96 -15.45 13.12
C SER A 236 -6.72 -14.80 14.28
N TYR A 237 -6.43 -13.55 14.66
CA TYR A 237 -7.22 -12.79 15.62
C TYR A 237 -7.18 -11.28 15.37
N VAL A 238 -8.35 -10.66 15.44
CA VAL A 238 -8.54 -9.22 15.30
C VAL A 238 -9.59 -8.71 16.29
N GLN A 239 -9.38 -7.51 16.82
CA GLN A 239 -10.36 -6.80 17.62
C GLN A 239 -10.53 -5.36 17.16
N LEU A 240 -11.77 -4.95 16.93
CA LEU A 240 -12.18 -3.60 16.55
C LEU A 240 -13.22 -3.09 17.56
N TYR A 241 -13.15 -1.81 17.91
CA TYR A 241 -14.18 -1.14 18.70
C TYR A 241 -14.90 -0.12 17.83
N VAL A 242 -16.23 -0.19 17.80
CA VAL A 242 -17.07 0.68 16.98
C VAL A 242 -18.19 1.27 17.82
N GLY A 243 -18.30 2.59 17.84
CA GLY A 243 -19.39 3.33 18.47
C GLY A 243 -20.23 4.07 17.45
N MET A 244 -21.55 4.13 17.63
CA MET A 244 -22.44 4.91 16.78
C MET A 244 -22.65 6.31 17.38
N VAL A 245 -22.30 7.34 16.62
CA VAL A 245 -22.39 8.75 17.06
C VAL A 245 -23.85 9.11 17.36
N ASN A 246 -24.07 9.97 18.37
CA ASN A 246 -25.40 10.36 18.88
C ASN A 246 -26.23 9.22 19.48
N THR A 247 -25.61 8.09 19.79
CA THR A 247 -26.24 6.96 20.50
C THR A 247 -25.39 6.51 21.67
N THR A 248 -25.91 5.58 22.46
CA THR A 248 -25.18 4.89 23.55
C THR A 248 -24.50 3.60 23.08
N LEU A 249 -24.67 3.19 21.82
CA LEU A 249 -24.15 1.93 21.31
C LEU A 249 -22.64 2.05 21.04
N ASN A 250 -21.85 1.31 21.81
CA ASN A 250 -20.50 0.92 21.44
C ASN A 250 -20.41 -0.61 21.47
N VAL A 251 -19.63 -1.18 20.56
CA VAL A 251 -19.41 -2.63 20.49
C VAL A 251 -17.92 -2.94 20.37
N SER A 252 -17.49 -4.06 20.95
CA SER A 252 -16.28 -4.75 20.56
C SER A 252 -16.64 -5.84 19.56
N ILE A 253 -16.00 -5.81 18.40
CA ILE A 253 -16.08 -6.83 17.35
C ILE A 253 -14.76 -7.58 17.37
N GLU A 254 -14.79 -8.84 17.77
CA GLU A 254 -13.64 -9.74 17.74
C GLU A 254 -13.89 -10.78 16.66
N TYR A 255 -12.89 -11.10 15.85
CA TYR A 255 -12.94 -12.30 15.02
C TYR A 255 -11.67 -13.11 15.15
N SER A 256 -11.81 -14.43 15.08
CA SER A 256 -10.71 -15.36 15.02
C SER A 256 -10.85 -16.32 13.87
N TYR A 257 -9.70 -16.65 13.27
CA TYR A 257 -9.57 -17.62 12.21
C TYR A 257 -8.62 -18.73 12.66
N THR A 258 -9.11 -19.96 12.73
CA THR A 258 -8.26 -21.11 13.05
C THR A 258 -7.87 -21.82 11.77
N GLN A 259 -6.61 -21.69 11.36
CA GLN A 259 -6.02 -22.63 10.43
C GLN A 259 -5.51 -23.81 11.27
N GLN A 260 -6.10 -25.01 11.13
CA GLN A 260 -5.50 -26.19 11.77
C GLN A 260 -4.09 -26.41 11.20
N GLN A 261 -3.05 -25.94 11.88
CA GLN A 261 -1.68 -26.24 11.54
C GLN A 261 -1.40 -27.72 11.83
N GLN A 262 -1.40 -28.56 10.79
CA GLN A 262 -0.83 -29.91 10.85
C GLN A 262 0.71 -29.89 10.94
N GLN A 263 1.33 -28.94 11.64
CA GLN A 263 2.79 -28.87 11.78
C GLN A 263 3.36 -29.70 12.93
N GLN A 264 2.53 -30.30 13.80
CA GLN A 264 3.02 -31.24 14.83
C GLN A 264 2.69 -32.74 14.57
N GLN A 265 1.91 -33.08 13.54
CA GLN A 265 1.63 -34.49 13.18
C GLN A 265 2.43 -35.02 11.98
N GLN A 266 3.09 -34.16 11.20
CA GLN A 266 3.87 -34.59 10.02
C GLN A 266 5.19 -35.31 10.35
N GLN A 267 5.69 -35.25 11.59
CA GLN A 267 6.82 -36.08 12.01
C GLN A 267 6.42 -37.48 12.51
N GLN A 268 5.13 -37.79 12.67
CA GLN A 268 4.67 -39.12 13.13
C GLN A 268 3.82 -39.92 12.13
N GLN A 269 3.41 -39.33 10.99
CA GLN A 269 2.58 -40.05 9.99
C GLN A 269 3.20 -40.10 8.59
N GLN A 270 4.53 -40.23 8.48
CA GLN A 270 5.16 -40.77 7.27
C GLN A 270 5.00 -42.29 7.21
N GLN A 271 3.78 -42.77 7.02
CA GLN A 271 3.45 -44.05 6.39
C GLN A 271 1.92 -44.22 6.36
N GLN A 272 1.35 -44.06 5.17
CA GLN A 272 0.00 -44.45 4.71
C GLN A 272 -1.02 -43.33 4.45
N ARG A 273 -1.35 -43.24 3.14
CA ARG A 273 -2.53 -42.67 2.45
C ARG A 273 -2.45 -41.24 1.90
N GLN A 274 -2.38 -41.21 0.57
CA GLN A 274 -2.95 -40.19 -0.30
C GLN A 274 -4.46 -40.07 -0.03
N GLN A 275 -4.84 -39.10 0.79
CA GLN A 275 -6.14 -38.44 0.72
C GLN A 275 -5.87 -36.95 0.98
N GLN A 276 -6.35 -36.09 0.07
CA GLN A 276 -6.42 -34.64 0.28
C GLN A 276 -7.27 -34.39 1.53
N SER A 277 -6.61 -34.17 2.66
CA SER A 277 -7.20 -33.72 3.91
C SER A 277 -7.26 -32.19 3.83
N ASN A 278 -8.41 -31.65 3.43
CA ASN A 278 -8.69 -30.21 3.53
C ASN A 278 -8.52 -29.80 4.99
N ALA A 279 -7.56 -28.93 5.30
CA ALA A 279 -7.51 -28.26 6.59
C ALA A 279 -8.84 -27.50 6.75
N VAL A 280 -9.68 -27.95 7.70
CA VAL A 280 -10.94 -27.27 7.98
C VAL A 280 -10.60 -26.00 8.75
N SER A 281 -10.93 -24.85 8.17
CA SER A 281 -10.74 -23.57 8.81
C SER A 281 -12.09 -22.96 9.17
N TRP A 282 -12.16 -22.39 10.37
CA TRP A 282 -13.38 -21.78 10.90
C TRP A 282 -13.16 -20.29 11.12
N LEU A 283 -14.17 -19.50 10.75
CA LEU A 283 -14.33 -18.12 11.15
C LEU A 283 -15.23 -18.11 12.38
N ASP A 284 -14.79 -17.42 13.43
CA ASP A 284 -15.59 -17.09 14.60
C ASP A 284 -15.62 -15.57 14.74
N ILE A 285 -16.81 -14.99 14.93
CA ILE A 285 -16.99 -13.56 15.19
C ILE A 285 -17.81 -13.41 16.45
N ARG A 286 -17.40 -12.50 17.33
CA ARG A 286 -18.11 -12.11 18.54
C ARG A 286 -18.29 -10.61 18.58
N ILE A 287 -19.55 -10.17 18.69
CA ILE A 287 -19.93 -8.77 18.82
C ILE A 287 -20.52 -8.56 20.21
N SER A 288 -19.87 -7.71 21.02
CA SER A 288 -20.23 -7.47 22.43
C SER A 288 -20.52 -5.98 22.67
N PRO A 289 -21.72 -5.58 23.12
CA PRO A 289 -22.01 -4.23 23.55
C PRO A 289 -21.14 -3.77 24.75
N ILE A 290 -20.78 -2.49 24.78
CA ILE A 290 -19.98 -1.85 25.83
C ILE A 290 -20.61 -0.50 26.21
N PRO A 291 -21.22 -0.37 27.41
CA PRO A 291 -21.48 -1.42 28.39
C PRO A 291 -22.47 -2.48 27.86
N ALA A 292 -22.54 -3.63 28.51
CA ALA A 292 -23.33 -4.79 28.06
C ALA A 292 -24.84 -4.51 27.92
N ASP A 293 -25.35 -3.47 28.57
CA ASP A 293 -26.74 -3.01 28.51
C ASP A 293 -26.97 -1.87 27.51
N CYS A 294 -25.97 -1.54 26.68
CA CYS A 294 -26.01 -0.46 25.69
C CYS A 294 -26.39 0.89 26.31
N GLY A 295 -25.98 1.13 27.56
CA GLY A 295 -26.38 2.33 28.31
C GLY A 295 -27.85 2.34 28.74
N GLY A 296 -28.45 1.15 28.88
CA GLY A 296 -29.82 0.93 29.33
C GLY A 296 -30.88 0.84 28.23
N ASN A 297 -30.49 0.83 26.95
CA ASN A 297 -31.42 0.87 25.81
C ASN A 297 -31.05 -0.09 24.67
N CYS A 298 -30.52 -1.29 24.96
CA CYS A 298 -30.16 -2.26 23.91
C CYS A 298 -31.32 -2.64 22.97
N SER A 299 -32.57 -2.54 23.43
CA SER A 299 -33.75 -2.80 22.59
C SER A 299 -33.90 -1.88 21.40
N ASP A 300 -33.22 -0.72 21.40
CA ASP A 300 -33.19 0.19 20.26
C ASP A 300 -32.19 -0.22 19.17
N PHE A 301 -31.32 -1.19 19.44
CA PHE A 301 -30.24 -1.55 18.52
C PHE A 301 -30.36 -2.98 18.02
N PHE A 302 -29.95 -3.18 16.77
CA PHE A 302 -29.81 -4.50 16.17
C PHE A 302 -28.61 -4.57 15.24
N LEU A 303 -28.10 -5.78 15.03
CA LEU A 303 -27.07 -6.11 14.05
C LEU A 303 -27.73 -6.63 12.77
N GLY A 304 -27.46 -5.98 11.65
CA GLY A 304 -27.66 -6.55 10.32
C GLY A 304 -26.47 -7.43 9.95
N VAL A 305 -26.74 -8.64 9.45
CA VAL A 305 -25.71 -9.52 8.87
C VAL A 305 -26.14 -9.88 7.46
N SER A 306 -25.31 -9.52 6.48
CA SER A 306 -25.56 -9.83 5.08
C SER A 306 -24.35 -10.55 4.46
N GLY A 307 -24.59 -11.20 3.32
CA GLY A 307 -23.58 -11.94 2.58
C GLY A 307 -23.54 -11.50 1.12
N ARG A 308 -22.35 -11.37 0.56
CA ARG A 308 -22.13 -11.14 -0.88
C ARG A 308 -20.80 -11.72 -1.35
N PHE A 309 -20.55 -11.63 -2.65
CA PHE A 309 -19.25 -11.91 -3.25
C PHE A 309 -18.61 -10.59 -3.73
N ALA A 310 -17.38 -10.31 -3.30
CA ALA A 310 -16.64 -9.11 -3.71
C ALA A 310 -16.04 -9.24 -5.12
N TRP A 311 -15.72 -8.10 -5.73
CA TRP A 311 -15.03 -8.02 -7.05
C TRP A 311 -15.69 -8.83 -8.18
N TYR A 312 -17.01 -8.87 -8.18
CA TYR A 312 -17.82 -9.62 -9.15
C TYR A 312 -17.62 -11.14 -9.15
N HIS A 313 -16.97 -11.70 -8.11
CA HIS A 313 -16.93 -13.14 -7.94
C HIS A 313 -18.35 -13.70 -7.91
N SER A 314 -18.49 -14.93 -8.42
CA SER A 314 -19.79 -15.52 -8.66
C SER A 314 -20.13 -16.56 -7.59
N GLY A 315 -21.36 -16.55 -7.12
CA GLY A 315 -21.87 -17.57 -6.23
C GLY A 315 -23.32 -17.31 -5.85
N HIS A 316 -23.84 -18.17 -4.99
CA HIS A 316 -25.17 -18.01 -4.43
C HIS A 316 -25.08 -17.76 -2.93
N VAL A 317 -25.75 -16.71 -2.48
CA VAL A 317 -25.95 -16.43 -1.05
C VAL A 317 -27.37 -16.84 -0.69
N SER A 318 -27.51 -17.63 0.37
CA SER A 318 -28.80 -17.98 0.96
C SER A 318 -28.90 -17.45 2.37
N VAL A 319 -30.07 -16.94 2.76
CA VAL A 319 -30.33 -16.44 4.11
C VAL A 319 -31.44 -17.30 4.72
N SER A 320 -31.18 -17.86 5.90
CA SER A 320 -32.17 -18.60 6.71
C SER A 320 -32.65 -17.74 7.88
N GLU A 321 -33.30 -18.33 8.90
CA GLU A 321 -33.63 -17.59 10.13
C GLU A 321 -32.42 -17.35 11.03
N SER A 322 -31.35 -18.15 10.89
CA SER A 322 -30.19 -18.10 11.79
C SER A 322 -28.86 -18.43 11.12
N SER A 323 -28.78 -18.32 9.80
CA SER A 323 -27.55 -18.60 9.05
C SER A 323 -27.50 -17.90 7.70
N ILE A 324 -26.30 -17.66 7.21
CA ILE A 324 -26.01 -17.22 5.84
C ILE A 324 -25.18 -18.33 5.17
N GLY A 325 -25.65 -18.84 4.04
CA GLY A 325 -24.94 -19.81 3.21
C GLY A 325 -24.19 -19.10 2.08
N PHE A 326 -22.89 -19.37 1.96
CA PHE A 326 -22.05 -18.94 0.85
C PHE A 326 -21.73 -20.14 -0.03
N LYS A 327 -22.23 -20.17 -1.26
CA LYS A 327 -21.88 -21.19 -2.27
C LYS A 327 -21.14 -20.52 -3.43
N PRO A 328 -19.80 -20.33 -3.33
CA PRO A 328 -19.02 -19.84 -4.45
C PRO A 328 -19.15 -20.80 -5.63
N SER A 329 -19.09 -20.27 -6.85
CA SER A 329 -19.31 -21.07 -8.05
C SER A 329 -18.22 -22.13 -8.22
N GLY A 330 -18.62 -23.39 -8.38
CA GLY A 330 -17.69 -24.52 -8.50
C GLY A 330 -17.07 -24.96 -7.17
N LEU A 331 -17.47 -24.37 -6.04
CA LEU A 331 -16.98 -24.71 -4.70
C LEU A 331 -18.13 -25.19 -3.78
N PRO A 332 -17.80 -25.91 -2.69
CA PRO A 332 -18.78 -26.34 -1.71
C PRO A 332 -19.50 -25.17 -1.01
N LEU A 333 -20.70 -25.44 -0.48
CA LEU A 333 -21.42 -24.50 0.38
C LEU A 333 -20.69 -24.40 1.73
N GLU A 334 -20.36 -23.18 2.13
CA GLU A 334 -19.98 -22.82 3.49
C GLU A 334 -21.18 -22.16 4.18
N THR A 335 -21.38 -22.41 5.48
CA THR A 335 -22.49 -21.83 6.23
C THR A 335 -21.95 -21.06 7.41
N LEU A 336 -22.31 -19.78 7.51
CA LEU A 336 -22.10 -18.94 8.67
C LEU A 336 -23.36 -18.99 9.54
N SER A 337 -23.28 -19.69 10.66
CA SER A 337 -24.35 -19.73 11.65
C SER A 337 -24.29 -18.48 12.54
N VAL A 338 -25.45 -17.94 12.89
CA VAL A 338 -25.60 -16.76 13.74
C VAL A 338 -26.41 -17.15 14.97
N ARG A 339 -25.91 -16.82 16.16
CA ARG A 339 -26.57 -17.03 17.45
C ARG A 339 -26.51 -15.77 18.29
N ASN A 340 -27.59 -15.56 19.03
CA ASN A 340 -27.66 -14.57 20.08
C ASN A 340 -27.78 -15.32 21.39
N SER A 341 -26.90 -14.99 22.34
CA SER A 341 -26.88 -15.56 23.69
C SER A 341 -28.22 -15.52 24.42
N ASN A 342 -29.15 -14.64 24.00
CA ASN A 342 -30.54 -14.64 24.48
C ASN A 342 -31.49 -13.99 23.45
N PRO A 343 -32.32 -14.77 22.73
CA PRO A 343 -33.12 -14.25 21.62
C PRO A 343 -34.27 -13.34 22.09
N GLY A 344 -34.18 -12.04 21.80
CA GLY A 344 -35.29 -11.08 21.85
C GLY A 344 -36.08 -11.01 20.54
N GLU A 345 -37.27 -10.41 20.57
CA GLU A 345 -38.03 -10.12 19.34
C GLU A 345 -37.47 -8.85 18.69
N VAL A 346 -36.84 -8.99 17.51
CA VAL A 346 -36.61 -7.84 16.63
C VAL A 346 -37.94 -7.44 16.03
N SER A 347 -38.34 -6.18 16.17
CA SER A 347 -39.40 -5.60 15.35
C SER A 347 -38.89 -5.58 13.90
N LYS A 348 -39.05 -6.70 13.18
CA LYS A 348 -38.56 -6.84 11.79
C LYS A 348 -38.99 -5.60 11.03
N ARG A 349 -38.03 -4.86 10.46
CA ARG A 349 -38.41 -3.90 9.42
C ARG A 349 -39.07 -4.72 8.32
N SER A 350 -40.22 -4.26 7.84
CA SER A 350 -40.83 -4.82 6.64
C SER A 350 -39.85 -4.63 5.46
N GLY A 351 -39.10 -5.67 5.06
CA GLY A 351 -38.23 -5.55 3.89
C GLY A 351 -37.23 -6.69 3.60
N ASP A 352 -37.45 -7.34 2.45
CA ASP A 352 -36.53 -8.08 1.55
C ASP A 352 -35.99 -9.47 1.92
N GLY A 353 -35.71 -9.82 3.19
CA GLY A 353 -35.16 -11.16 3.50
C GLY A 353 -33.76 -11.43 2.92
N SER A 354 -33.07 -10.38 2.47
CA SER A 354 -31.70 -10.38 1.95
C SER A 354 -30.62 -10.29 3.05
N ARG A 355 -31.01 -10.06 4.30
CA ARG A 355 -30.14 -9.99 5.48
C ARG A 355 -30.79 -10.58 6.73
N LEU A 356 -29.97 -11.00 7.68
CA LEU A 356 -30.38 -11.36 9.04
C LEU A 356 -30.39 -10.12 9.93
N GLU A 357 -31.42 -9.98 10.77
CA GLU A 357 -31.49 -8.92 11.78
C GLU A 357 -31.48 -9.57 13.17
N VAL A 358 -30.52 -9.19 14.02
CA VAL A 358 -30.30 -9.77 15.34
C VAL A 358 -30.33 -8.66 16.40
N ALA A 359 -31.28 -8.70 17.34
CA ALA A 359 -31.40 -7.69 18.39
C ALA A 359 -30.16 -7.69 19.30
N PHE A 360 -29.74 -6.51 19.76
CA PHE A 360 -28.77 -6.39 20.86
C PHE A 360 -29.43 -6.51 22.25
N ASP A 361 -30.78 -6.51 22.33
CA ASP A 361 -31.58 -6.29 23.54
C ASP A 361 -31.21 -7.14 24.77
N LYS A 362 -30.51 -8.26 24.58
CA LYS A 362 -30.22 -9.23 25.65
C LYS A 362 -28.85 -9.92 25.61
N GLY A 363 -27.84 -9.42 24.86
CA GLY A 363 -26.46 -9.91 25.04
C GLY A 363 -25.51 -9.87 23.84
N VAL A 364 -24.53 -10.77 23.86
CA VAL A 364 -23.47 -10.95 22.85
C VAL A 364 -24.02 -11.69 21.63
N VAL A 365 -23.62 -11.26 20.44
CA VAL A 365 -23.92 -11.94 19.17
C VAL A 365 -22.68 -12.70 18.71
N CYS A 366 -22.84 -13.98 18.40
CA CYS A 366 -21.78 -14.86 17.93
C CYS A 366 -22.12 -15.39 16.53
N LEU A 367 -21.13 -15.36 15.63
CA LEU A 367 -21.21 -15.95 14.30
C LEU A 367 -20.10 -16.97 14.15
N SER A 368 -20.38 -18.09 13.48
CA SER A 368 -19.35 -19.11 13.23
C SER A 368 -19.58 -19.90 11.96
N THR A 369 -18.50 -20.22 11.24
CA THR A 369 -18.52 -21.24 10.17
C THR A 369 -18.22 -22.64 10.70
N SER A 370 -17.93 -22.78 11.99
CA SER A 370 -17.85 -24.07 12.66
C SER A 370 -19.24 -24.71 12.75
N PRO A 371 -19.35 -26.04 12.54
CA PRO A 371 -20.58 -26.77 12.85
C PRO A 371 -20.88 -26.80 14.36
N GLU A 372 -19.90 -26.48 15.21
CA GLU A 372 -20.01 -26.43 16.67
C GLU A 372 -20.27 -25.00 17.16
N LEU A 373 -21.52 -24.56 16.97
CA LEU A 373 -22.05 -23.33 17.55
C LEU A 373 -23.17 -23.68 18.54
N ASP A 374 -22.93 -23.43 19.82
CA ASP A 374 -23.90 -23.58 20.89
C ASP A 374 -24.91 -22.42 20.91
N ASP A 375 -26.05 -22.65 21.55
CA ASP A 375 -27.17 -21.70 21.55
C ASP A 375 -26.81 -20.37 22.25
N ASP A 376 -25.87 -20.40 23.20
CA ASP A 376 -25.45 -19.22 23.96
C ASP A 376 -24.14 -18.58 23.46
N GLY A 377 -23.48 -19.16 22.46
CA GLY A 377 -22.23 -18.67 21.88
C GLY A 377 -20.98 -18.89 22.74
N THR A 378 -21.04 -19.70 23.81
CA THR A 378 -19.91 -20.00 24.69
C THR A 378 -18.75 -20.70 23.97
N ALA A 379 -19.02 -21.52 22.96
CA ALA A 379 -18.00 -22.18 22.17
C ALA A 379 -17.17 -21.17 21.35
N VAL A 380 -17.84 -20.19 20.74
CA VAL A 380 -17.19 -19.06 20.03
C VAL A 380 -16.38 -18.22 21.00
N GLN A 381 -16.95 -17.89 22.16
CA GLN A 381 -16.25 -17.17 23.22
C GLN A 381 -14.93 -17.84 23.58
N LYS A 382 -14.98 -19.15 23.86
CA LYS A 382 -13.83 -19.93 24.29
C LYS A 382 -12.74 -19.93 23.21
N ARG A 383 -13.08 -20.16 21.94
CA ARG A 383 -12.11 -20.18 20.84
C ARG A 383 -11.46 -18.80 20.61
N ILE A 384 -12.25 -17.73 20.69
CA ILE A 384 -11.74 -16.35 20.60
C ILE A 384 -10.81 -16.04 21.78
N ASP A 385 -11.20 -16.39 23.01
CA ASP A 385 -10.36 -16.14 24.20
C ASP A 385 -9.05 -16.94 24.15
N GLU A 386 -9.10 -18.21 23.73
CA GLU A 386 -7.92 -19.04 23.52
C GLU A 386 -6.98 -18.41 22.50
N ARG A 387 -7.51 -17.95 21.35
CA ARG A 387 -6.68 -17.32 20.32
C ARG A 387 -6.14 -15.97 20.79
N LYS A 388 -6.94 -15.15 21.47
CA LYS A 388 -6.50 -13.88 22.06
C LYS A 388 -5.36 -14.08 23.06
N GLN A 389 -5.42 -15.12 23.89
CA GLN A 389 -4.33 -15.48 24.79
C GLN A 389 -3.08 -15.93 24.03
N GLN A 390 -3.23 -16.72 22.97
CA GLN A 390 -2.11 -17.11 22.11
C GLN A 390 -1.48 -15.90 21.43
N THR A 391 -2.27 -14.97 20.89
CA THR A 391 -1.80 -13.70 20.33
C THR A 391 -0.99 -12.90 21.33
N ALA A 392 -1.47 -12.78 22.57
CA ALA A 392 -0.74 -12.08 23.62
C ALA A 392 0.60 -12.78 23.94
N ALA A 393 0.63 -14.10 23.95
CA ALA A 393 1.84 -14.90 24.16
C ALA A 393 2.83 -14.79 22.98
N GLU A 394 2.35 -14.80 21.75
CA GLU A 394 3.14 -14.61 20.53
C GLU A 394 3.73 -13.20 20.47
N ALA A 395 2.92 -12.18 20.78
CA ALA A 395 3.37 -10.81 20.88
C ALA A 395 4.51 -10.69 21.91
N ALA A 396 4.29 -11.20 23.14
CA ALA A 396 5.30 -11.22 24.20
C ALA A 396 6.55 -12.03 23.83
N SER A 397 6.42 -13.09 23.02
CA SER A 397 7.57 -13.86 22.54
C SER A 397 8.34 -13.10 21.46
N SER A 398 7.65 -12.43 20.55
CA SER A 398 8.25 -11.65 19.46
C SER A 398 8.94 -10.36 19.95
N THR A 399 8.64 -9.94 21.17
CA THR A 399 9.20 -8.74 21.81
C THR A 399 10.18 -9.10 22.93
N LYS A 400 10.59 -10.38 23.09
CA LYS A 400 11.45 -10.84 24.20
C LYS A 400 12.75 -10.06 24.38
N GLU A 401 13.29 -9.54 23.29
CA GLU A 401 14.53 -8.75 23.28
C GLU A 401 14.28 -7.25 23.43
N LEU A 402 13.04 -6.81 23.16
CA LEU A 402 12.58 -5.44 23.40
C LEU A 402 12.15 -5.27 24.86
N ARG A 403 12.26 -4.05 25.38
CA ARG A 403 11.85 -3.72 26.76
C ARG A 403 11.06 -2.43 26.79
N GLY A 404 10.08 -2.36 27.69
CA GLY A 404 9.37 -1.12 28.00
C GLY A 404 8.58 -0.59 26.81
N GLU A 405 8.89 0.63 26.38
CA GLU A 405 8.09 1.36 25.38
C GLU A 405 8.27 0.86 23.95
N ASP A 406 9.44 0.30 23.62
CA ASP A 406 9.75 -0.19 22.27
C ASP A 406 8.86 -1.38 21.89
N GLU A 407 8.41 -2.17 22.87
CA GLU A 407 7.39 -3.21 22.63
C GLU A 407 6.06 -2.60 22.18
N GLU A 408 5.65 -1.48 22.79
CA GLU A 408 4.39 -0.82 22.43
C GLU A 408 4.51 -0.07 21.10
N VAL A 409 5.70 0.45 20.77
CA VAL A 409 6.02 0.96 19.42
C VAL A 409 5.86 -0.15 18.38
N LEU A 410 6.44 -1.33 18.60
CA LEU A 410 6.29 -2.45 17.67
C LEU A 410 4.82 -2.85 17.47
N ARG A 411 4.00 -2.82 18.53
CA ARG A 411 2.55 -3.04 18.43
C ARG A 411 1.85 -1.97 17.60
N ALA A 412 2.24 -0.71 17.76
CA ALA A 412 1.71 0.40 16.96
C ALA A 412 2.06 0.25 15.47
N LEU A 413 3.30 -0.12 15.14
CA LEU A 413 3.74 -0.40 13.76
C LEU A 413 2.97 -1.57 13.15
N ARG A 414 2.81 -2.68 13.87
CA ARG A 414 2.00 -3.83 13.41
C ARG A 414 0.55 -3.43 13.15
N ALA A 415 -0.03 -2.61 14.02
CA ALA A 415 -1.38 -2.09 13.82
C ALA A 415 -1.44 -1.20 12.56
N ALA A 416 -0.47 -0.28 12.39
CA ALA A 416 -0.38 0.57 11.21
C ALA A 416 -0.33 -0.26 9.91
N THR A 417 0.40 -1.38 9.89
CA THR A 417 0.44 -2.28 8.73
C THR A 417 -0.84 -3.09 8.55
N MET A 418 -1.24 -3.88 9.55
CA MET A 418 -2.30 -4.87 9.38
C MET A 418 -3.69 -4.24 9.17
N TRP A 419 -3.95 -3.07 9.76
CA TRP A 419 -5.20 -2.35 9.51
C TRP A 419 -5.23 -1.66 8.14
N HIS A 420 -4.11 -1.47 7.45
CA HIS A 420 -4.08 -0.98 6.06
C HIS A 420 -4.05 -2.09 5.02
N LEU A 421 -3.65 -3.30 5.40
CA LEU A 421 -3.51 -4.43 4.48
C LEU A 421 -4.85 -4.77 3.79
N ILE A 422 -4.86 -4.65 2.46
CA ILE A 422 -5.99 -4.99 1.59
C ILE A 422 -5.54 -5.91 0.45
N SER A 423 -6.51 -6.45 -0.30
CA SER A 423 -6.26 -7.20 -1.53
C SER A 423 -7.24 -6.77 -2.61
N THR A 424 -6.88 -6.91 -3.88
CA THR A 424 -7.78 -6.67 -5.02
C THR A 424 -7.35 -7.53 -6.22
N PRO A 425 -8.26 -8.09 -7.04
CA PRO A 425 -7.89 -8.98 -8.15
C PRO A 425 -7.06 -8.34 -9.26
N VAL A 426 -7.06 -7.01 -9.36
CA VAL A 426 -6.20 -6.27 -10.31
C VAL A 426 -4.73 -6.29 -9.86
N GLU A 427 -4.45 -6.56 -8.59
CA GLU A 427 -3.08 -6.74 -8.11
C GLU A 427 -2.74 -8.20 -7.88
N GLU A 428 -1.46 -8.54 -7.99
CA GLU A 428 -1.03 -9.94 -7.91
C GLU A 428 -1.04 -10.46 -6.47
N GLY A 429 -0.91 -9.57 -5.47
CA GLY A 429 -0.97 -9.91 -4.05
C GLY A 429 -1.46 -8.75 -3.19
N PRO A 430 -1.49 -8.93 -1.86
CA PRO A 430 -1.90 -7.89 -0.92
C PRO A 430 -0.99 -6.66 -0.98
N ILE A 431 -1.59 -5.50 -0.71
CA ILE A 431 -0.97 -4.17 -0.80
C ILE A 431 -1.27 -3.34 0.46
N LEU A 432 -0.46 -2.32 0.69
CA LEU A 432 -0.57 -1.40 1.84
C LEU A 432 -0.88 0.02 1.31
N PRO A 433 -2.14 0.35 0.99
CA PRO A 433 -2.51 1.72 0.68
C PRO A 433 -2.18 2.65 1.85
N VAL A 434 -1.91 3.92 1.52
CA VAL A 434 -1.53 4.96 2.49
C VAL A 434 -2.60 5.19 3.57
N SER A 435 -3.84 5.03 3.13
CA SER A 435 -5.09 5.21 3.83
C SER A 435 -6.16 4.42 3.08
N ARG A 436 -7.12 3.82 3.80
CA ARG A 436 -8.21 3.03 3.20
C ARG A 436 -9.20 3.84 2.35
N PRO A 437 -9.68 5.02 2.78
CA PRO A 437 -10.67 5.79 2.02
C PRO A 437 -10.13 6.48 0.76
N TRP A 438 -8.81 6.66 0.64
CA TRP A 438 -8.22 7.34 -0.52
C TRP A 438 -8.38 6.50 -1.79
N ASP A 439 -8.77 7.15 -2.89
CA ASP A 439 -9.06 6.49 -4.17
C ASP A 439 -8.46 7.27 -5.35
N HIS A 440 -7.42 6.71 -5.96
CA HIS A 440 -6.78 7.19 -7.19
C HIS A 440 -7.00 6.18 -8.34
N THR A 441 -7.92 5.24 -8.16
CA THR A 441 -8.37 4.42 -9.28
C THR A 441 -9.29 5.25 -10.18
N HIS A 442 -9.12 5.13 -11.50
CA HIS A 442 -9.86 5.97 -12.43
C HIS A 442 -11.25 5.40 -12.72
N HIS A 443 -12.27 6.03 -12.13
CA HIS A 443 -13.69 5.69 -12.27
C HIS A 443 -13.99 4.18 -12.05
N PRO A 444 -13.73 3.65 -10.84
CA PRO A 444 -14.08 2.28 -10.49
C PRO A 444 -15.60 2.09 -10.55
N LYS A 445 -16.05 0.98 -11.15
CA LYS A 445 -17.48 0.65 -11.31
C LYS A 445 -18.14 0.20 -10.00
N HIS A 446 -17.34 -0.16 -9.00
CA HIS A 446 -17.80 -0.55 -7.67
C HIS A 446 -16.77 -0.16 -6.61
N VAL A 447 -17.21 0.09 -5.38
CA VAL A 447 -16.34 0.55 -4.28
C VAL A 447 -15.26 -0.46 -3.88
N ASP A 448 -15.45 -1.75 -4.15
CA ASP A 448 -14.46 -2.80 -3.88
C ASP A 448 -13.16 -2.62 -4.68
N TRP A 449 -13.21 -1.84 -5.78
CA TRP A 449 -12.05 -1.61 -6.65
C TRP A 449 -11.24 -0.37 -6.26
N LYS A 450 -11.67 0.38 -5.23
CA LYS A 450 -11.04 1.64 -4.81
C LYS A 450 -9.80 1.41 -3.98
N TYR A 451 -8.73 2.15 -4.26
CA TYR A 451 -7.55 2.25 -3.41
C TYR A 451 -6.60 3.31 -4.00
N SER A 452 -5.55 3.64 -3.26
CA SER A 452 -4.46 4.50 -3.74
C SER A 452 -3.12 3.98 -3.25
N LEU A 453 -2.13 3.98 -4.14
CA LEU A 453 -0.72 3.86 -3.80
C LEU A 453 -0.05 5.18 -4.16
N PHE A 454 0.75 5.70 -3.24
CA PHE A 454 1.64 6.85 -3.46
C PHE A 454 3.08 6.34 -3.37
N GLU A 455 3.99 6.93 -4.14
CA GLU A 455 5.31 6.35 -4.36
C GLU A 455 6.08 6.15 -3.05
N TRP A 456 6.53 7.25 -2.45
CA TRP A 456 7.39 7.22 -1.27
C TRP A 456 6.66 6.70 -0.04
N ASP A 457 5.35 6.96 0.10
CA ASP A 457 4.49 6.35 1.10
C ASP A 457 4.54 4.84 1.08
N ASN A 458 4.40 4.22 -0.10
CA ASN A 458 4.35 2.78 -0.22
C ASN A 458 5.73 2.15 -0.02
N PHE A 459 6.82 2.85 -0.36
CA PHE A 459 8.15 2.42 0.07
C PHE A 459 8.29 2.46 1.59
N PHE A 460 7.86 3.53 2.25
CA PHE A 460 7.88 3.59 3.72
C PHE A 460 6.94 2.59 4.39
N ALA A 461 5.77 2.31 3.80
CA ALA A 461 4.86 1.27 4.26
C ALA A 461 5.51 -0.11 4.21
N ALA A 462 6.25 -0.42 3.13
CA ALA A 462 7.04 -1.63 3.05
C ALA A 462 8.13 -1.66 4.13
N TYR A 463 8.79 -0.54 4.38
CA TYR A 463 9.82 -0.45 5.42
C TYR A 463 9.26 -0.66 6.84
N ILE A 464 8.13 -0.03 7.16
CA ILE A 464 7.39 -0.23 8.42
C ILE A 464 7.00 -1.70 8.57
N ALA A 465 6.42 -2.31 7.54
CA ALA A 465 6.01 -3.72 7.58
C ALA A 465 7.20 -4.66 7.84
N SER A 466 8.36 -4.39 7.22
CA SER A 466 9.59 -5.15 7.45
C SER A 466 10.01 -5.09 8.92
N LYS A 467 10.06 -3.89 9.51
CA LYS A 467 10.40 -3.68 10.93
C LYS A 467 9.33 -4.18 11.90
N ALA A 468 8.09 -4.31 11.45
CA ALA A 468 6.99 -4.90 12.21
C ALA A 468 7.07 -6.45 12.30
N GLY A 469 8.02 -7.08 11.60
CA GLY A 469 8.13 -8.53 11.48
C GLY A 469 7.12 -9.12 10.48
N LEU A 470 6.72 -8.34 9.47
CA LEU A 470 5.74 -8.67 8.44
C LEU A 470 6.40 -8.66 7.05
N ILE A 471 7.55 -9.33 6.93
CA ILE A 471 8.43 -9.23 5.76
C ILE A 471 7.74 -9.68 4.47
N GLU A 472 6.90 -10.70 4.49
CA GLU A 472 6.22 -11.17 3.28
C GLU A 472 5.26 -10.11 2.72
N TYR A 473 4.52 -9.41 3.57
CA TYR A 473 3.65 -8.30 3.18
C TYR A 473 4.45 -7.07 2.76
N SER A 474 5.58 -6.81 3.44
CA SER A 474 6.55 -5.78 3.03
C SER A 474 7.02 -6.01 1.59
N ILE A 475 7.45 -7.24 1.27
CA ILE A 475 7.93 -7.60 -0.07
C ILE A 475 6.81 -7.56 -1.10
N SER A 476 5.59 -8.00 -0.76
CA SER A 476 4.44 -7.88 -1.68
C SER A 476 4.17 -6.42 -2.06
N ASN A 477 4.14 -5.53 -1.07
CA ASN A 477 3.91 -4.10 -1.29
C ASN A 477 5.06 -3.42 -2.03
N LEU A 478 6.32 -3.75 -1.69
CA LEU A 478 7.52 -3.21 -2.33
C LEU A 478 7.58 -3.57 -3.81
N ILE A 479 7.31 -4.84 -4.13
CA ILE A 479 7.21 -5.33 -5.51
C ILE A 479 6.11 -4.57 -6.24
N GLN A 480 4.95 -4.36 -5.59
CA GLN A 480 3.82 -3.68 -6.22
C GLN A 480 4.18 -2.24 -6.61
N ILE A 481 4.73 -1.45 -5.69
CA ILE A 481 5.01 -0.03 -5.97
C ILE A 481 6.11 0.14 -7.03
N VAL A 482 7.18 -0.67 -6.99
CA VAL A 482 8.24 -0.63 -8.02
C VAL A 482 7.70 -1.04 -9.39
N LYS A 483 6.92 -2.13 -9.46
CA LYS A 483 6.30 -2.58 -10.72
C LYS A 483 5.16 -1.66 -11.18
N CYS A 484 4.76 -0.67 -10.38
CA CYS A 484 3.84 0.37 -10.78
C CYS A 484 4.46 1.43 -11.69
N LYS A 485 5.78 1.37 -11.95
CA LYS A 485 6.49 2.28 -12.84
C LYS A 485 5.75 2.54 -14.16
N THR A 486 5.82 3.75 -14.68
CA THR A 486 5.25 4.13 -15.98
C THR A 486 6.06 3.51 -17.13
N ALA A 487 5.51 3.47 -18.34
CA ALA A 487 6.28 3.10 -19.53
C ALA A 487 7.49 4.03 -19.79
N ALA A 488 7.51 5.25 -19.21
CA ALA A 488 8.64 6.16 -19.25
C ALA A 488 9.78 5.79 -18.26
N GLY A 489 9.59 4.74 -17.46
CA GLY A 489 10.63 4.15 -16.62
C GLY A 489 10.76 4.73 -15.22
N PHE A 490 9.80 5.52 -14.73
CA PHE A 490 9.82 6.08 -13.37
C PHE A 490 8.63 5.59 -12.53
N VAL A 491 8.80 5.52 -11.20
CA VAL A 491 7.69 5.21 -10.29
C VAL A 491 6.81 6.46 -10.14
N PRO A 492 5.52 6.39 -10.52
CA PRO A 492 4.65 7.57 -10.56
C PRO A 492 4.27 8.05 -9.16
N ASN A 493 4.04 9.35 -9.01
CA ASN A 493 3.49 9.95 -7.77
C ASN A 493 2.27 9.19 -7.24
N THR A 494 1.33 8.80 -8.11
CA THR A 494 0.20 7.95 -7.71
C THR A 494 -0.02 6.81 -8.68
N CYS A 495 -0.52 5.69 -8.16
CA CYS A 495 -1.11 4.66 -8.99
C CYS A 495 -2.20 3.83 -8.31
N GLY A 496 -3.08 3.25 -9.12
CA GLY A 496 -4.14 2.35 -8.67
C GLY A 496 -5.06 1.91 -9.81
N GLY A 497 -5.40 0.63 -9.84
CA GLY A 497 -6.35 0.07 -10.80
C GLY A 497 -5.86 0.14 -12.26
N GLY A 498 -4.54 0.19 -12.46
CA GLY A 498 -3.91 0.47 -13.74
C GLY A 498 -3.75 1.95 -14.09
N SER A 499 -4.44 2.85 -13.37
CA SER A 499 -4.22 4.29 -13.48
C SER A 499 -2.91 4.70 -12.80
N LYS A 500 -2.23 5.69 -13.38
CA LYS A 500 -0.93 6.19 -12.94
C LYS A 500 -0.82 7.68 -13.27
N SER A 501 -0.21 8.48 -12.40
CA SER A 501 0.24 9.82 -12.80
C SER A 501 1.41 9.69 -13.78
N GLN A 502 1.29 10.27 -14.96
CA GLN A 502 2.23 10.04 -16.07
C GLN A 502 3.27 11.16 -16.23
N ASP A 503 3.20 12.23 -15.42
CA ASP A 503 3.98 13.45 -15.64
C ASP A 503 5.08 13.72 -14.59
N ARG A 504 5.01 13.07 -13.41
CA ARG A 504 5.87 13.33 -12.26
C ARG A 504 5.99 12.13 -11.32
N THR A 505 7.08 12.13 -10.56
CA THR A 505 7.41 11.12 -9.53
C THR A 505 7.23 11.72 -8.12
N GLU A 506 7.89 11.17 -7.12
CA GLU A 506 7.94 11.64 -5.73
C GLU A 506 9.38 11.44 -5.17
N PRO A 507 9.66 11.69 -3.87
CA PRO A 507 10.99 11.53 -3.29
C PRO A 507 11.59 10.12 -3.49
N PRO A 508 12.71 9.98 -4.24
CA PRO A 508 13.20 8.66 -4.61
C PRO A 508 13.91 7.99 -3.44
N VAL A 509 13.22 7.07 -2.78
CA VAL A 509 13.70 6.31 -1.62
C VAL A 509 13.73 4.80 -1.84
N GLY A 510 13.36 4.36 -3.05
CA GLY A 510 13.07 2.97 -3.36
C GLY A 510 14.26 2.02 -3.29
N ALA A 511 15.40 2.37 -3.90
CA ALA A 511 16.60 1.55 -3.86
C ALA A 511 17.21 1.50 -2.45
N MET A 512 17.20 2.61 -1.73
CA MET A 512 17.65 2.69 -0.34
C MET A 512 16.84 1.79 0.58
N ILE A 513 15.50 1.86 0.48
CA ILE A 513 14.61 1.04 1.30
C ILE A 513 14.72 -0.43 0.93
N LEU A 514 14.79 -0.78 -0.36
CA LEU A 514 15.02 -2.16 -0.79
C LEU A 514 16.35 -2.68 -0.23
N GLU A 515 17.44 -1.94 -0.39
CA GLU A 515 18.75 -2.34 0.13
C GLU A 515 18.70 -2.59 1.63
N LYS A 516 18.10 -1.66 2.40
CA LYS A 516 18.00 -1.75 3.86
C LYS A 516 17.14 -2.94 4.30
N ILE A 517 15.97 -3.15 3.68
CA ILE A 517 15.10 -4.31 3.98
C ILE A 517 15.86 -5.60 3.71
N ILE A 518 16.50 -5.74 2.55
CA ILE A 518 17.22 -6.99 2.22
C ILE A 518 18.41 -7.20 3.14
N HIS A 519 19.15 -6.13 3.47
CA HIS A 519 20.25 -6.20 4.42
C HIS A 519 19.80 -6.71 5.80
N ASP A 520 18.73 -6.13 6.35
CA ASP A 520 18.19 -6.48 7.67
C ASP A 520 17.65 -7.91 7.74
N HIS A 521 17.28 -8.50 6.58
CA HIS A 521 16.71 -9.84 6.46
C HIS A 521 17.65 -10.85 5.78
N GLY A 522 18.95 -10.77 6.05
CA GLY A 522 19.96 -11.77 5.66
C GLY A 522 20.87 -11.37 4.50
N GLY A 523 20.67 -10.19 3.93
CA GLY A 523 21.50 -9.59 2.90
C GLY A 523 21.40 -10.24 1.52
N PHE A 524 22.12 -9.66 0.56
CA PHE A 524 22.17 -10.09 -0.84
C PHE A 524 23.08 -11.32 -1.08
N LYS A 525 23.60 -11.94 -0.02
CA LYS A 525 24.51 -13.10 -0.15
C LYS A 525 23.77 -14.30 -0.74
N GLN A 526 24.50 -15.18 -1.43
CA GLN A 526 23.96 -16.42 -1.95
C GLN A 526 23.36 -17.26 -0.79
N GLY A 527 22.05 -17.49 -0.85
CA GLY A 527 21.28 -18.17 0.21
C GLY A 527 20.47 -17.25 1.13
N GLY A 528 20.60 -15.92 1.01
CA GLY A 528 19.70 -14.96 1.67
C GLY A 528 18.28 -15.15 1.15
N GLU A 529 17.32 -15.32 2.06
CA GLU A 529 15.93 -15.69 1.73
C GLU A 529 15.30 -14.71 0.74
N TRP A 530 15.55 -13.42 0.93
CA TRP A 530 14.94 -12.31 0.19
C TRP A 530 15.83 -11.70 -0.89
N ALA A 531 17.08 -12.15 -1.06
CA ALA A 531 18.04 -11.61 -2.03
C ALA A 531 17.50 -11.58 -3.49
N TRP A 532 16.66 -12.55 -3.84
CA TRP A 532 16.00 -12.64 -5.15
C TRP A 532 15.10 -11.44 -5.49
N VAL A 533 14.58 -10.73 -4.48
CA VAL A 533 13.74 -9.53 -4.68
C VAL A 533 14.61 -8.40 -5.23
N GLY A 534 15.85 -8.28 -4.74
CA GLY A 534 16.86 -7.40 -5.31
C GLY A 534 17.04 -7.64 -6.80
N SER A 535 17.27 -8.90 -7.19
CA SER A 535 17.42 -9.27 -8.60
C SER A 535 16.16 -9.04 -9.42
N LEU A 536 14.97 -9.11 -8.83
CA LEU A 536 13.69 -8.89 -9.51
C LEU A 536 13.45 -7.41 -9.85
N LEU A 537 13.92 -6.50 -8.97
CA LEU A 537 13.54 -5.08 -8.99
C LEU A 537 14.68 -4.14 -9.40
N ILE A 538 15.94 -4.58 -9.37
CA ILE A 538 17.10 -3.71 -9.60
C ILE A 538 17.07 -3.00 -10.96
N ASP A 539 16.64 -3.68 -12.03
CA ASP A 539 16.57 -3.06 -13.37
C ASP A 539 15.50 -1.97 -13.44
N ASP A 540 14.36 -2.15 -12.76
CA ASP A 540 13.31 -1.13 -12.69
C ASP A 540 13.79 0.12 -11.94
N LEU A 541 14.57 -0.06 -10.86
CA LEU A 541 15.17 1.04 -10.10
C LEU A 541 16.28 1.76 -10.88
N ILE A 542 17.05 1.02 -11.68
CA ILE A 542 18.06 1.60 -12.60
C ILE A 542 17.39 2.50 -13.63
N GLU A 543 16.29 2.04 -14.24
CA GLU A 543 15.52 2.84 -15.19
C GLU A 543 14.99 4.12 -14.55
N TRP A 544 14.47 4.05 -13.33
CA TRP A 544 13.99 5.23 -12.62
C TRP A 544 15.12 6.21 -12.27
N ASN A 545 16.29 5.71 -11.84
CA ASN A 545 17.45 6.56 -11.63
C ASN A 545 17.95 7.20 -12.94
N ASN A 546 17.94 6.47 -14.05
CA ASN A 546 18.25 7.00 -15.39
C ASN A 546 17.26 8.10 -15.81
N TRP A 547 15.98 7.92 -15.46
CA TRP A 547 14.96 8.93 -15.71
C TRP A 547 15.31 10.25 -15.00
N PHE A 548 15.71 10.23 -13.72
CA PHE A 548 16.15 11.46 -13.03
C PHE A 548 17.33 12.14 -13.74
N MET A 549 18.32 11.37 -14.18
CA MET A 549 19.49 11.93 -14.88
C MET A 549 19.11 12.64 -16.17
N THR A 550 18.04 12.19 -16.82
CA THR A 550 17.56 12.73 -18.10
C THR A 550 16.59 13.89 -17.92
N ASN A 551 15.74 13.81 -16.89
CA ASN A 551 14.53 14.61 -16.76
C ASN A 551 14.56 15.64 -15.64
N ARG A 552 15.52 15.54 -14.71
CA ARG A 552 15.54 16.35 -13.48
C ARG A 552 16.91 16.93 -13.14
N VAL A 553 17.99 16.24 -13.50
CA VAL A 553 19.35 16.71 -13.24
C VAL A 553 19.80 17.72 -14.30
N ASP A 554 20.15 18.92 -13.87
CA ASP A 554 20.90 19.88 -14.69
C ASP A 554 22.37 19.44 -14.78
N PRO A 555 22.87 19.06 -15.97
CA PRO A 555 24.23 18.58 -16.13
C PRO A 555 25.30 19.66 -15.87
N SER A 556 24.94 20.95 -15.91
CA SER A 556 25.90 22.05 -15.72
C SER A 556 26.33 22.23 -14.26
N ARG A 557 25.43 21.92 -13.32
CA ARG A 557 25.68 22.00 -11.87
C ARG A 557 25.56 20.67 -11.15
N SER A 558 25.14 19.61 -11.84
CA SER A 558 24.83 18.30 -11.25
C SER A 558 23.85 18.41 -10.09
N LEU A 559 22.73 19.09 -10.30
CA LEU A 559 21.69 19.33 -9.29
C LEU A 559 20.30 19.06 -9.84
N VAL A 560 19.38 18.69 -8.95
CA VAL A 560 18.00 18.35 -9.31
C VAL A 560 17.11 19.59 -9.26
N SER A 561 16.32 19.79 -10.32
CA SER A 561 15.18 20.69 -10.36
C SER A 561 13.89 19.89 -10.51
N LEU A 562 12.94 20.10 -9.61
CA LEU A 562 11.63 19.42 -9.62
C LEU A 562 10.76 19.89 -10.78
N GLY A 563 9.83 19.07 -11.24
CA GLY A 563 9.08 19.34 -12.46
C GLY A 563 7.79 18.56 -12.64
N SER A 564 7.15 18.80 -13.78
CA SER A 564 5.93 18.12 -14.22
C SER A 564 5.77 18.30 -15.73
N TYR A 565 5.65 17.22 -16.48
CA TYR A 565 5.51 17.35 -17.94
C TYR A 565 4.07 17.67 -18.35
N ASN A 566 3.92 18.28 -19.54
CA ASN A 566 2.62 18.30 -20.21
C ASN A 566 2.58 17.07 -21.10
N ILE A 567 1.66 16.15 -20.83
CA ILE A 567 1.41 15.06 -21.77
C ILE A 567 0.52 15.65 -22.87
N GLU A 568 1.14 16.27 -23.88
CA GLU A 568 0.38 16.81 -24.99
C GLU A 568 -0.53 15.73 -25.61
N ARG A 569 -1.72 16.18 -26.01
CA ARG A 569 -2.88 15.51 -26.63
C ARG A 569 -2.61 14.41 -27.68
N GLU A 570 -1.37 14.14 -28.08
CA GLU A 570 -1.05 13.12 -29.09
C GLU A 570 -1.15 11.68 -28.54
N LEU A 571 -0.98 11.47 -27.23
CA LEU A 571 -1.12 10.14 -26.61
C LEU A 571 -2.40 9.99 -25.77
N ASN A 572 -3.17 11.07 -25.62
CA ASN A 572 -4.54 11.06 -25.10
C ASN A 572 -4.71 10.39 -23.73
N PHE A 573 -3.69 10.20 -22.89
CA PHE A 573 -3.81 9.65 -21.53
C PHE A 573 -4.48 10.65 -20.59
N GLY A 574 -5.67 10.33 -20.09
CA GLY A 574 -6.55 11.28 -19.43
C GLY A 574 -6.13 11.75 -18.02
N GLN A 575 -6.20 13.08 -17.86
CA GLN A 575 -6.45 13.94 -16.68
C GLN A 575 -5.39 14.10 -15.55
N GLY A 576 -4.84 15.33 -15.49
CA GLY A 576 -5.16 16.33 -14.47
C GLY A 576 -5.12 17.78 -15.01
N ASN A 577 -6.02 18.67 -14.55
CA ASN A 577 -6.06 20.11 -14.94
C ASN A 577 -4.84 20.94 -14.47
N GLU A 578 -3.88 20.32 -13.79
CA GLU A 578 -2.72 20.97 -13.16
C GLU A 578 -1.37 20.48 -13.70
N GLU A 579 -1.33 19.57 -14.68
CA GLU A 579 -0.07 19.15 -15.33
C GLU A 579 0.73 20.35 -15.86
N ASN A 580 2.06 20.20 -15.87
CA ASN A 580 2.99 21.25 -16.30
C ASN A 580 2.77 22.59 -15.57
N SER A 581 2.65 22.51 -14.25
CA SER A 581 2.46 23.66 -13.37
C SER A 581 3.40 23.63 -12.17
N MET A 582 3.51 24.79 -11.52
CA MET A 582 4.19 24.92 -10.24
C MET A 582 3.61 23.98 -9.17
N GLN A 583 2.27 23.83 -9.12
CA GLN A 583 1.64 23.00 -8.11
C GLN A 583 1.94 21.51 -8.32
N SER A 584 1.94 21.05 -9.57
CA SER A 584 2.36 19.68 -9.88
C SER A 584 3.82 19.41 -9.55
N ALA A 585 4.72 20.37 -9.79
CA ALA A 585 6.10 20.23 -9.36
C ALA A 585 6.22 20.22 -7.81
N ARG A 586 5.33 20.90 -7.07
CA ARG A 586 5.25 20.78 -5.61
C ARG A 586 4.77 19.39 -5.18
N PHE A 587 3.79 18.81 -5.86
CA PHE A 587 3.38 17.42 -5.59
C PHE A 587 4.54 16.44 -5.81
N GLU A 588 5.40 16.68 -6.82
CA GLU A 588 6.60 15.87 -7.00
C GLU A 588 7.55 15.94 -5.80
N SER A 589 7.56 17.04 -5.04
CA SER A 589 8.39 17.12 -3.83
C SER A 589 7.89 16.25 -2.67
N GLY A 590 6.62 15.86 -2.69
CA GLY A 590 5.89 15.33 -1.53
C GLY A 590 5.58 16.38 -0.44
N LEU A 591 5.90 17.66 -0.67
CA LEU A 591 5.78 18.77 0.29
C LEU A 591 4.89 19.90 -0.25
N ASP A 592 3.64 19.56 -0.57
CA ASP A 592 2.67 20.30 -1.39
C ASP A 592 2.55 21.80 -1.16
N ASN A 593 2.61 22.25 0.10
CA ASN A 593 2.49 23.67 0.48
C ASN A 593 3.70 24.16 1.27
N SER A 594 4.84 23.49 1.17
CA SER A 594 6.09 23.88 1.85
C SER A 594 6.49 25.32 1.48
N PRO A 595 6.96 26.11 2.46
CA PRO A 595 7.38 27.49 2.22
C PRO A 595 8.65 27.58 1.37
N MET A 596 9.40 26.48 1.21
CA MET A 596 10.53 26.44 0.25
C MET A 596 10.11 26.72 -1.19
N TYR A 597 8.83 26.49 -1.50
CA TYR A 597 8.27 26.62 -2.84
C TYR A 597 7.28 27.77 -2.97
N ASP A 598 7.33 28.74 -2.04
CA ASP A 598 6.49 29.93 -2.11
C ASP A 598 6.83 30.82 -3.30
N GLY A 599 5.78 31.28 -3.99
CA GLY A 599 5.88 32.04 -5.24
C GLY A 599 5.56 31.21 -6.48
N ASP A 600 5.84 31.78 -7.65
CA ASP A 600 5.68 31.12 -8.95
C ASP A 600 6.97 31.29 -9.76
N PHE A 601 7.76 30.23 -9.79
CA PHE A 601 9.05 30.18 -10.47
C PHE A 601 9.14 28.93 -11.35
N TYR A 602 8.02 28.55 -11.96
CA TYR A 602 7.94 27.37 -12.81
C TYR A 602 8.16 27.72 -14.29
N ASN A 603 9.06 27.01 -14.96
CA ASN A 603 9.35 27.18 -16.36
C ASN A 603 8.61 26.13 -17.19
N LYS A 604 7.56 26.57 -17.89
CA LYS A 604 6.71 25.72 -18.74
C LYS A 604 7.40 25.18 -20.00
N THR A 605 8.57 25.71 -20.36
CA THR A 605 9.36 25.23 -21.50
C THR A 605 10.33 24.14 -21.08
N THR A 606 10.95 24.25 -19.91
CA THR A 606 11.82 23.19 -19.37
C THR A 606 11.05 22.15 -18.55
N HIS A 607 9.78 22.42 -18.23
CA HIS A 607 8.90 21.59 -17.40
C HIS A 607 9.42 21.42 -15.96
N GLN A 608 10.10 22.44 -15.43
CA GLN A 608 10.77 22.39 -14.14
C GLN A 608 10.64 23.70 -13.38
N MET A 609 10.78 23.63 -12.06
CA MET A 609 11.03 24.78 -11.20
C MET A 609 12.39 25.40 -11.52
N GLU A 610 12.45 26.72 -11.50
CA GLU A 610 13.68 27.52 -11.55
C GLU A 610 14.38 27.55 -10.17
N ALA A 611 14.52 26.39 -9.54
CA ALA A 611 15.20 26.19 -8.27
C ALA A 611 15.86 24.81 -8.21
N TYR A 612 17.09 24.76 -7.70
CA TYR A 612 17.75 23.51 -7.34
C TYR A 612 17.29 23.09 -5.95
N ASP A 613 16.80 21.85 -5.86
CA ASP A 613 16.29 21.28 -4.62
C ASP A 613 17.37 20.45 -3.90
N VAL A 614 17.69 20.86 -2.67
CA VAL A 614 18.73 20.22 -1.85
C VAL A 614 18.35 18.82 -1.41
N GLY A 615 17.07 18.62 -1.05
CA GLY A 615 16.57 17.36 -0.57
C GLY A 615 16.60 16.31 -1.67
N PHE A 616 16.04 16.63 -2.84
CA PHE A 616 16.03 15.74 -3.99
C PHE A 616 17.43 15.47 -4.54
N SER A 617 18.29 16.49 -4.62
CA SER A 617 19.68 16.25 -5.06
C SER A 617 20.38 15.24 -4.15
N ALA A 618 20.17 15.33 -2.83
CA ALA A 618 20.72 14.38 -1.87
C ALA A 618 20.08 12.98 -1.98
N LEU A 619 18.75 12.89 -2.14
CA LEU A 619 18.05 11.62 -2.29
C LEU A 619 18.45 10.88 -3.57
N VAL A 620 18.56 11.57 -4.71
CA VAL A 620 19.02 10.98 -5.97
C VAL A 620 20.47 10.48 -5.86
N ALA A 621 21.33 11.21 -5.13
CA ALA A 621 22.70 10.75 -4.86
C ALA A 621 22.71 9.49 -3.98
N ALA A 622 21.88 9.46 -2.92
CA ALA A 622 21.78 8.33 -2.01
C ALA A 622 21.19 7.07 -2.71
N GLU A 623 20.19 7.25 -3.57
CA GLU A 623 19.64 6.20 -4.44
C GLU A 623 20.70 5.63 -5.38
N SER A 624 21.48 6.48 -6.05
CA SER A 624 22.59 6.00 -6.89
C SER A 624 23.60 5.18 -6.08
N LEU A 625 23.93 5.58 -4.85
CA LEU A 625 24.81 4.76 -4.00
C LEU A 625 24.18 3.41 -3.64
N ALA A 626 22.89 3.38 -3.30
CA ALA A 626 22.19 2.13 -2.98
C ALA A 626 22.15 1.18 -4.18
N ILE A 627 21.87 1.69 -5.38
CA ILE A 627 21.92 0.91 -6.63
C ILE A 627 23.33 0.35 -6.86
N GLY A 628 24.37 1.17 -6.73
CA GLY A 628 25.76 0.72 -6.89
C GLY A 628 26.12 -0.43 -5.94
N ARG A 629 25.75 -0.31 -4.65
CA ARG A 629 25.99 -1.35 -3.64
C ARG A 629 25.20 -2.62 -3.91
N MET A 630 23.94 -2.50 -4.32
CA MET A 630 23.13 -3.66 -4.71
C MET A 630 23.71 -4.37 -5.93
N LEU A 631 24.17 -3.63 -6.95
CA LEU A 631 24.83 -4.20 -8.13
C LEU A 631 26.11 -4.96 -7.75
N ASP A 632 26.94 -4.38 -6.88
CA ASP A 632 28.12 -5.06 -6.36
C ASP A 632 27.77 -6.37 -5.64
N ALA A 633 26.69 -6.35 -4.85
CA ALA A 633 26.22 -7.50 -4.08
C ALA A 633 25.55 -8.57 -4.94
N LEU A 634 24.96 -8.19 -6.07
CA LEU A 634 24.34 -9.07 -7.07
C LEU A 634 25.32 -9.55 -8.16
N ASP A 635 26.62 -9.31 -7.98
CA ASP A 635 27.71 -9.68 -8.91
C ASP A 635 27.60 -9.01 -10.30
N ARG A 636 26.98 -7.83 -10.38
CA ARG A 636 26.91 -6.93 -11.56
C ARG A 636 27.88 -5.75 -11.41
N LYS A 637 29.12 -6.06 -11.01
CA LYS A 637 30.13 -5.09 -10.57
C LYS A 637 30.64 -4.17 -11.67
N ASP A 638 30.47 -4.54 -12.93
CA ASP A 638 30.81 -3.73 -14.09
C ASP A 638 29.84 -2.56 -14.29
N GLU A 639 28.61 -2.66 -13.79
CA GLU A 639 27.59 -1.61 -13.87
C GLU A 639 27.64 -0.65 -12.68
N ALA A 640 28.13 -1.08 -11.51
CA ALA A 640 28.15 -0.28 -10.28
C ALA A 640 28.92 1.08 -10.39
N PRO A 641 30.09 1.18 -11.07
CA PRO A 641 30.88 2.42 -11.12
C PRO A 641 30.13 3.65 -11.63
N GLN A 642 29.20 3.49 -12.57
CA GLN A 642 28.44 4.63 -13.10
C GLN A 642 27.56 5.28 -12.03
N PHE A 643 27.02 4.49 -11.10
CA PHE A 643 26.15 5.00 -10.04
C PHE A 643 26.97 5.64 -8.91
N TYR A 644 28.13 5.09 -8.58
CA TYR A 644 29.08 5.77 -7.68
C TYR A 644 29.56 7.11 -8.25
N TRP A 645 29.79 7.18 -9.56
CA TRP A 645 30.12 8.43 -10.25
C TRP A 645 28.96 9.45 -10.20
N ARG A 646 27.72 9.03 -10.46
CA ARG A 646 26.53 9.89 -10.35
C ARG A 646 26.40 10.49 -8.95
N ALA A 647 26.50 9.65 -7.92
CA ALA A 647 26.46 10.09 -6.53
C ALA A 647 27.57 11.10 -6.21
N GLY A 648 28.79 10.87 -6.70
CA GLY A 648 29.93 11.79 -6.52
C GLY A 648 29.72 13.15 -7.18
N ASN A 649 29.13 13.20 -8.38
CA ASN A 649 28.84 14.46 -9.06
C ASN A 649 27.74 15.26 -8.37
N LEU A 650 26.63 14.60 -8.00
CA LEU A 650 25.55 15.24 -7.24
C LEU A 650 26.08 15.78 -5.91
N SER A 651 26.90 14.99 -5.21
CA SER A 651 27.54 15.42 -3.95
C SER A 651 28.39 16.67 -4.15
N SER A 652 29.17 16.72 -5.24
CA SER A 652 30.01 17.87 -5.58
C SER A 652 29.15 19.10 -5.87
N GLY A 653 28.09 18.95 -6.66
CA GLY A 653 27.14 20.03 -6.96
C GLY A 653 26.43 20.57 -5.72
N ILE A 654 25.97 19.70 -4.82
CA ILE A 654 25.35 20.09 -3.54
C ILE A 654 26.35 20.87 -2.69
N GLN A 655 27.58 20.36 -2.55
CA GLN A 655 28.60 20.99 -1.72
C GLN A 655 29.05 22.35 -2.27
N GLU A 656 29.19 22.48 -3.59
CA GLU A 656 29.65 23.71 -4.23
C GLU A 656 28.57 24.80 -4.28
N HIS A 657 27.31 24.41 -4.49
CA HIS A 657 26.26 25.37 -4.84
C HIS A 657 25.14 25.48 -3.81
N LEU A 658 24.94 24.50 -2.94
CA LEU A 658 23.80 24.45 -2.01
C LEU A 658 24.20 24.62 -0.53
N TRP A 659 25.48 24.70 -0.20
CA TRP A 659 25.93 25.07 1.15
C TRP A 659 25.94 26.60 1.35
N ASP A 660 25.05 27.09 2.21
CA ASP A 660 25.02 28.48 2.63
C ASP A 660 26.05 28.72 3.73
N HIS A 661 27.17 29.34 3.37
CA HIS A 661 28.27 29.64 4.30
C HIS A 661 27.87 30.67 5.38
N GLU A 662 26.93 31.56 5.13
CA GLU A 662 26.53 32.59 6.10
C GLU A 662 25.63 31.96 7.18
N ARG A 663 24.64 31.18 6.74
CA ARG A 663 23.67 30.52 7.63
C ARG A 663 24.14 29.17 8.16
N GLN A 664 25.23 28.63 7.63
CA GLN A 664 25.81 27.32 7.99
C GLN A 664 24.80 26.16 7.82
N VAL A 665 24.16 26.12 6.66
CA VAL A 665 23.07 25.17 6.36
C VAL A 665 23.08 24.83 4.87
N PHE A 666 22.60 23.64 4.50
CA PHE A 666 22.28 23.39 3.10
C PHE A 666 20.88 23.91 2.77
N ALA A 667 20.69 24.61 1.66
CA ALA A 667 19.42 25.21 1.29
C ALA A 667 19.15 25.13 -0.21
N ASN A 668 17.87 25.12 -0.59
CA ASN A 668 17.46 25.29 -1.98
C ASN A 668 18.02 26.59 -2.54
N ARG A 669 18.27 26.64 -3.85
CA ARG A 669 18.84 27.81 -4.51
C ARG A 669 18.09 28.13 -5.79
N PHE A 670 17.60 29.36 -5.91
CA PHE A 670 16.88 29.82 -7.10
C PHE A 670 17.84 30.02 -8.27
N ILE A 671 17.45 29.57 -9.46
CA ILE A 671 18.28 29.60 -10.67
C ILE A 671 18.36 31.02 -11.24
N ASN A 672 17.23 31.74 -11.20
CA ASN A 672 17.08 33.05 -11.85
C ASN A 672 17.96 34.16 -11.25
N ASN A 673 18.21 34.13 -9.94
CA ASN A 673 18.94 35.16 -9.21
C ASN A 673 20.10 34.60 -8.37
N ASP A 674 20.30 33.29 -8.40
CA ASP A 674 21.37 32.55 -7.71
C ASP A 674 21.35 32.73 -6.17
N SER A 675 20.20 33.11 -5.59
CA SER A 675 20.02 33.30 -4.14
C SER A 675 19.54 32.03 -3.44
N PHE A 676 19.93 31.85 -2.19
CA PHE A 676 19.39 30.77 -1.36
C PHE A 676 17.92 31.04 -0.98
N CYS A 677 17.15 29.97 -0.83
CA CYS A 677 15.82 30.02 -0.25
C CYS A 677 15.91 30.40 1.24
N GLU A 678 15.02 31.29 1.67
CA GLU A 678 14.99 31.77 3.06
C GLU A 678 14.46 30.68 4.00
N ALA A 679 13.39 29.98 3.60
CA ALA A 679 12.78 28.92 4.38
C ALA A 679 13.71 27.70 4.47
N ILE A 680 13.91 27.23 5.71
CA ILE A 680 14.73 26.05 6.01
C ILE A 680 13.84 24.95 6.56
N THR A 681 13.95 23.77 6.00
CA THR A 681 13.15 22.58 6.35
C THR A 681 14.06 21.40 6.68
N PRO A 682 13.54 20.28 7.19
CA PRO A 682 14.35 19.08 7.42
C PRO A 682 15.11 18.55 6.19
N THR A 683 14.72 18.92 4.96
CA THR A 683 15.47 18.53 3.74
C THR A 683 16.93 19.03 3.76
N SER A 684 17.22 20.11 4.50
CA SER A 684 18.56 20.64 4.72
C SER A 684 19.51 19.67 5.43
N PHE A 685 18.99 18.64 6.10
CA PHE A 685 19.79 17.58 6.72
C PHE A 685 20.03 16.38 5.78
N TYR A 686 19.31 16.27 4.66
CA TYR A 686 19.39 15.13 3.75
C TYR A 686 20.78 14.96 3.10
N PRO A 687 21.56 16.01 2.80
CA PRO A 687 22.92 15.85 2.31
C PRO A 687 23.83 15.02 3.22
N LEU A 688 23.56 14.96 4.53
CA LEU A 688 24.34 14.16 5.47
C LEU A 688 24.15 12.64 5.29
N MET A 689 23.12 12.23 4.55
CA MET A 689 22.83 10.84 4.19
C MET A 689 23.82 10.27 3.18
N VAL A 690 24.57 11.14 2.49
CA VAL A 690 25.55 10.75 1.48
C VAL A 690 26.94 10.76 2.12
N PRO A 691 27.60 9.59 2.27
CA PRO A 691 28.91 9.51 2.93
C PRO A 691 29.95 10.43 2.28
N GLY A 692 30.58 11.28 3.09
CA GLY A 692 31.66 12.17 2.65
C GLY A 692 31.22 13.45 1.92
N LEU A 693 29.91 13.69 1.74
CA LEU A 693 29.40 14.92 1.14
C LEU A 693 29.69 16.14 2.03
N ALA A 694 29.24 16.08 3.29
CA ALA A 694 29.49 17.12 4.28
C ALA A 694 30.76 16.82 5.08
N SER A 695 31.58 17.85 5.31
CA SER A 695 32.71 17.75 6.24
C SER A 695 32.23 17.61 7.69
N GLU A 696 33.06 17.06 8.57
CA GLU A 696 32.76 16.94 10.00
C GLU A 696 32.42 18.30 10.63
N ALA A 697 33.10 19.37 10.21
CA ALA A 697 32.80 20.73 10.65
C ALA A 697 31.40 21.18 10.24
N GLN A 698 30.97 20.89 9.01
CA GLN A 698 29.62 21.22 8.53
C GLN A 698 28.56 20.39 9.25
N VAL A 699 28.79 19.08 9.47
CA VAL A 699 27.92 18.21 10.25
C VAL A 699 27.69 18.78 11.66
N ASN A 700 28.76 19.11 12.36
CA ASN A 700 28.67 19.64 13.72
C ASN A 700 27.98 21.02 13.73
N SER A 701 28.30 21.87 12.74
CA SER A 701 27.75 23.20 12.59
C SER A 701 26.23 23.17 12.38
N ILE A 702 25.73 22.39 11.41
CA ILE A 702 24.30 22.32 11.10
C ILE A 702 23.52 21.71 12.28
N ILE A 703 24.06 20.70 12.97
CA ILE A 703 23.41 20.10 14.14
C ILE A 703 23.29 21.13 15.27
N HIS A 704 24.37 21.83 15.61
CA HIS A 704 24.35 22.79 16.72
C HIS A 704 23.52 24.04 16.43
N HIS A 705 23.64 24.60 15.22
CA HIS A 705 23.00 25.87 14.88
C HIS A 705 21.54 25.71 14.47
N TRP A 706 21.14 24.55 13.94
CA TRP A 706 19.79 24.32 13.42
C TRP A 706 19.03 23.24 14.19
N LEU A 707 19.56 22.02 14.25
CA LEU A 707 18.81 20.89 14.80
C LEU A 707 18.57 21.03 16.33
N PHE A 708 19.63 21.33 17.08
CA PHE A 708 19.58 21.52 18.54
C PHE A 708 19.15 22.92 18.98
N ASN A 709 18.90 23.83 18.04
CA ASN A 709 18.46 25.18 18.37
C ASN A 709 16.96 25.15 18.72
N ASN A 710 16.65 25.55 19.95
CA ASN A 710 15.30 25.50 20.51
C ASN A 710 14.31 26.51 19.91
N SER A 711 14.80 27.46 19.12
CA SER A 711 13.97 28.40 18.35
C SER A 711 13.82 27.95 16.89
N ARG A 712 14.40 26.80 16.50
CA ARG A 712 14.42 26.29 15.13
C ARG A 712 13.81 24.89 15.03
N PHE A 713 14.62 23.84 15.11
CA PHE A 713 14.11 22.46 15.04
C PHE A 713 13.98 21.78 16.40
N CYS A 714 14.42 22.39 17.49
CA CYS A 714 14.03 22.03 18.86
C CYS A 714 14.22 20.54 19.21
N ILE A 715 15.27 19.92 18.68
CA ILE A 715 15.71 18.62 19.20
C ILE A 715 16.52 18.90 20.46
N SER A 716 16.02 18.49 21.64
CA SER A 716 16.81 18.59 22.87
C SER A 716 18.02 17.65 22.76
N PRO A 717 19.27 18.08 23.00
CA PRO A 717 20.44 17.20 22.94
C PRO A 717 20.38 15.98 23.86
N SER A 718 19.53 15.99 24.90
CA SER A 718 19.27 14.86 25.79
C SER A 718 18.03 14.05 25.42
N GLY A 719 17.25 14.48 24.43
CA GLY A 719 15.96 13.86 24.04
C GLY A 719 14.85 14.01 25.08
N ASP A 720 15.06 14.84 26.11
CA ASP A 720 14.18 15.02 27.27
C ASP A 720 13.28 16.27 27.17
N PHE A 721 13.19 16.87 25.98
CA PHE A 721 12.43 18.09 25.69
C PHE A 721 12.87 19.34 26.47
N LYS A 722 13.93 19.24 27.29
CA LYS A 722 14.36 20.34 28.15
C LYS A 722 14.89 21.51 27.32
N GLY A 723 14.26 22.66 27.50
CA GLY A 723 14.63 23.89 26.79
C GLY A 723 13.80 24.15 25.53
N ASN A 724 12.95 23.20 25.11
CA ASN A 724 11.96 23.43 24.06
C ASN A 724 10.84 24.35 24.57
N THR A 725 10.24 25.10 23.65
CA THR A 725 9.06 25.93 23.93
C THR A 725 7.78 25.11 23.84
N ASP A 726 6.65 25.67 24.26
CA ASP A 726 5.35 24.99 24.15
C ASP A 726 4.89 24.90 22.69
N GLU A 727 5.35 25.78 21.81
CA GLU A 727 5.04 25.78 20.37
C GLU A 727 5.90 24.76 19.62
N CYS A 728 7.18 24.61 19.96
CA CYS A 728 8.09 23.66 19.31
C CYS A 728 8.49 22.51 20.25
N TYR A 729 7.52 21.97 20.98
CA TYR A 729 7.76 21.05 22.08
C TYR A 729 8.33 19.70 21.62
N TRP A 730 7.70 19.09 20.62
CA TRP A 730 8.09 17.76 20.13
C TRP A 730 9.35 17.78 19.25
N GLY A 731 9.68 18.95 18.69
CA GLY A 731 10.81 19.14 17.78
C GLY A 731 10.59 18.60 16.37
N LEU A 732 11.54 18.92 15.49
CA LEU A 732 11.55 18.68 14.05
C LEU A 732 10.25 19.04 13.31
N PRO A 733 9.72 20.28 13.44
CA PRO A 733 8.67 20.76 12.56
C PRO A 733 9.11 20.73 11.09
N SER A 734 8.16 20.62 10.15
CA SER A 734 8.43 20.57 8.70
C SER A 734 9.08 21.83 8.12
N VAL A 735 9.14 22.91 8.90
CA VAL A 735 9.91 24.14 8.64
C VAL A 735 10.45 24.62 9.99
N SER A 736 11.60 25.28 9.99
CA SER A 736 12.19 25.89 11.20
C SER A 736 11.16 26.72 11.98
N ALA A 737 11.13 26.60 13.30
CA ALA A 737 10.13 27.27 14.15
C ALA A 737 10.28 28.81 14.22
N ASP A 738 11.42 29.35 13.79
CA ASP A 738 11.65 30.80 13.63
C ASP A 738 11.20 31.33 12.25
N ASP A 739 10.73 30.45 11.36
CA ASP A 739 10.22 30.83 10.05
C ASP A 739 8.86 31.55 10.17
N PRO A 740 8.61 32.65 9.44
CA PRO A 740 7.33 33.36 9.48
C PRO A 740 6.11 32.51 9.10
N SER A 741 6.29 31.41 8.38
CA SER A 741 5.22 30.47 8.03
C SER A 741 4.85 29.51 9.17
N TYR A 742 5.65 29.44 10.23
CA TYR A 742 5.39 28.64 11.42
C TYR A 742 4.54 29.44 12.45
N PRO A 743 3.28 29.08 12.75
CA PRO A 743 2.45 27.98 12.21
C PRO A 743 1.27 28.43 11.30
N ALA A 744 1.37 29.53 10.55
CA ALA A 744 0.21 30.28 10.07
C ALA A 744 -0.76 29.61 9.06
N LEU A 745 -0.49 28.42 8.51
CA LEU A 745 -1.33 27.77 7.47
C LEU A 745 -1.56 26.25 7.63
N GLY A 746 -0.88 25.57 8.57
CA GLY A 746 -0.99 24.11 8.74
C GLY A 746 -0.36 23.26 7.61
N TYR A 747 -0.28 21.95 7.81
CA TYR A 747 0.29 20.94 6.89
C TYR A 747 1.84 20.97 6.81
N TRP A 748 2.48 21.22 5.65
CA TRP A 748 3.95 21.29 5.51
C TRP A 748 4.59 22.59 6.04
N ARG A 749 3.85 23.38 6.82
CA ARG A 749 4.29 24.65 7.44
C ARG A 749 4.38 24.59 8.96
N GLY A 750 4.73 23.44 9.50
CA GLY A 750 5.08 23.30 10.91
C GLY A 750 4.73 21.98 11.55
N TYR A 751 3.82 21.18 10.99
CA TYR A 751 3.56 19.85 11.56
C TYR A 751 4.79 18.95 11.49
N VAL A 752 4.84 17.97 12.38
CA VAL A 752 5.91 16.96 12.43
C VAL A 752 5.48 15.76 11.60
N TRP A 753 6.35 15.33 10.70
CA TRP A 753 6.04 14.30 9.70
C TRP A 753 6.97 13.09 9.83
N GLY A 754 6.37 11.90 9.86
CA GLY A 754 7.09 10.62 9.86
C GLY A 754 8.20 10.51 8.80
N PRO A 755 7.95 10.76 7.52
CA PRO A 755 8.98 10.62 6.49
C PRO A 755 10.15 11.60 6.65
N MET A 756 9.88 12.86 7.03
CA MET A 756 10.96 13.83 7.29
C MET A 756 11.82 13.44 8.50
N ALA A 757 11.19 12.93 9.56
CA ALA A 757 11.89 12.41 10.73
C ALA A 757 12.77 11.21 10.37
N GLN A 758 12.25 10.28 9.58
CA GLN A 758 12.98 9.09 9.13
C GLN A 758 14.20 9.44 8.27
N LEU A 759 14.03 10.31 7.28
CA LEU A 759 15.12 10.75 6.40
C LEU A 759 16.16 11.55 7.19
N THR A 760 15.75 12.43 8.11
CA THR A 760 16.68 13.13 9.00
C THR A 760 17.44 12.15 9.91
N TYR A 761 16.77 11.10 10.43
CA TYR A 761 17.41 10.07 11.24
C TYR A 761 18.47 9.29 10.45
N TRP A 762 18.17 8.84 9.22
CA TRP A 762 19.16 8.17 8.37
C TRP A 762 20.32 9.08 7.99
N SER A 763 20.07 10.36 7.74
CA SER A 763 21.12 11.37 7.57
C SER A 763 22.06 11.42 8.77
N LEU A 764 21.51 11.47 9.99
CA LEU A 764 22.31 11.50 11.22
C LEU A 764 23.00 10.15 11.48
N GLN A 765 22.41 9.03 11.06
CA GLN A 765 23.02 7.71 11.14
C GLN A 765 24.30 7.64 10.30
N VAL A 766 24.24 8.06 9.04
CA VAL A 766 25.42 8.14 8.18
C VAL A 766 26.43 9.15 8.73
N ALA A 767 25.97 10.35 9.14
CA ALA A 767 26.83 11.40 9.70
C ALA A 767 27.54 10.99 11.00
N SER A 768 26.94 10.11 11.79
CA SER A 768 27.56 9.56 13.01
C SER A 768 28.82 8.77 12.72
N ASN A 769 28.98 8.29 11.48
CA ASN A 769 30.13 7.53 10.99
C ASN A 769 30.51 6.41 11.98
N ASN A 770 29.58 5.48 12.19
CA ASN A 770 29.70 4.37 13.15
C ASN A 770 30.09 4.83 14.57
N GLY A 771 29.52 5.95 15.01
CA GLY A 771 29.74 6.50 16.35
C GLY A 771 31.01 7.34 16.53
N THR A 772 31.79 7.55 15.48
CA THR A 772 33.02 8.37 15.56
C THR A 772 32.75 9.87 15.59
N ASN A 773 31.60 10.33 15.08
CA ASN A 773 31.12 11.69 15.30
C ASN A 773 30.11 11.72 16.47
N PRO A 774 30.53 12.15 17.68
CA PRO A 774 29.67 12.10 18.87
C PRO A 774 28.49 13.08 18.80
N VAL A 775 28.62 14.20 18.09
CA VAL A 775 27.55 15.20 17.95
C VAL A 775 26.41 14.63 17.11
N ALA A 776 26.75 14.01 15.98
CA ALA A 776 25.77 13.32 15.14
C ALA A 776 25.14 12.11 15.83
N SER A 777 25.92 11.31 16.59
CA SER A 777 25.38 10.23 17.42
C SER A 777 24.38 10.76 18.46
N GLN A 778 24.72 11.85 19.15
CA GLN A 778 23.84 12.47 20.12
C GLN A 778 22.54 12.97 19.47
N ALA A 779 22.65 13.65 18.34
CA ALA A 779 21.50 14.15 17.60
C ALA A 779 20.56 13.04 17.13
N ARG A 780 21.12 11.94 16.62
CA ARG A 780 20.36 10.76 16.19
C ARG A 780 19.55 10.16 17.34
N MET A 781 20.20 9.91 18.48
CA MET A 781 19.55 9.35 19.68
C MET A 781 18.47 10.29 20.23
N ALA A 782 18.76 11.60 20.27
CA ALA A 782 17.83 12.61 20.74
C ALA A 782 16.57 12.69 19.85
N LEU A 783 16.75 12.68 18.52
CA LEU A 783 15.65 12.67 17.57
C LEU A 783 14.78 11.42 17.75
N ALA A 784 15.39 10.23 17.81
CA ALA A 784 14.67 8.97 18.00
C ALA A 784 13.84 8.97 19.32
N ALA A 785 14.41 9.49 20.41
CA ALA A 785 13.71 9.60 21.68
C ALA A 785 12.49 10.54 21.60
N GLN A 786 12.66 11.76 21.06
CA GLN A 786 11.55 12.71 20.97
C GLN A 786 10.42 12.23 20.06
N MET A 787 10.76 11.65 18.90
CA MET A 787 9.77 11.14 17.94
C MET A 787 9.01 9.93 18.47
N ARG A 788 9.67 9.05 19.25
CA ARG A 788 9.00 7.97 19.98
C ARG A 788 7.93 8.52 20.91
N GLU A 789 8.29 9.43 21.80
CA GLU A 789 7.32 9.97 22.77
C GLU A 789 6.16 10.70 22.09
N LEU A 790 6.44 11.41 20.98
CA LEU A 790 5.41 12.08 20.19
C LEU A 790 4.37 11.08 19.68
N MET A 791 4.79 10.03 18.97
CA MET A 791 3.88 8.99 18.47
C MET A 791 3.14 8.31 19.62
N MET A 792 3.88 7.95 20.67
CA MET A 792 3.35 7.23 21.82
C MET A 792 2.33 8.05 22.62
N SER A 793 2.43 9.38 22.59
CA SER A 793 1.43 10.27 23.19
C SER A 793 0.04 10.09 22.57
N GLN A 794 -0.03 9.90 21.24
CA GLN A 794 -1.29 9.69 20.52
C GLN A 794 -1.72 8.23 20.55
N TRP A 795 -0.79 7.30 20.39
CA TRP A 795 -1.09 5.87 20.43
C TRP A 795 -1.66 5.43 21.78
N LYS A 796 -1.05 5.84 22.91
CA LYS A 796 -1.50 5.45 24.26
C LYS A 796 -2.89 5.99 24.59
N ARG A 797 -3.18 7.24 24.22
CA ARG A 797 -4.48 7.88 24.50
C ARG A 797 -5.56 7.36 23.54
N ASN A 798 -5.28 7.44 22.24
CA ASN A 798 -6.30 7.36 21.20
C ASN A 798 -6.22 6.11 20.33
N ARG A 799 -5.07 5.41 20.31
CA ARG A 799 -4.72 4.37 19.30
C ARG A 799 -4.64 4.94 17.89
N HIS A 800 -4.27 6.21 17.76
CA HIS A 800 -4.09 6.87 16.48
C HIS A 800 -2.67 6.72 15.97
N ILE A 801 -2.53 6.68 14.65
CA ILE A 801 -1.27 6.82 13.92
C ILE A 801 -1.51 7.97 12.93
N CYS A 802 -1.01 9.14 13.27
CA CYS A 802 -1.40 10.37 12.58
C CYS A 802 -0.63 10.52 11.26
N GLU A 803 -1.29 11.03 10.22
CA GLU A 803 -0.61 11.48 9.01
C GLU A 803 0.52 12.47 9.36
N ASN A 804 0.20 13.44 10.21
CA ASN A 804 1.16 14.39 10.78
C ASN A 804 0.76 14.77 12.20
N TYR A 805 1.73 15.26 12.97
CA TYR A 805 1.57 15.53 14.40
C TYR A 805 1.74 17.02 14.69
N ASN A 806 0.91 17.54 15.61
CA ASN A 806 1.05 18.91 16.08
C ASN A 806 2.35 19.07 16.89
N PRO A 807 3.23 20.05 16.59
CA PRO A 807 4.48 20.25 17.32
C PRO A 807 4.28 20.85 18.72
N HIS A 808 3.09 21.36 19.03
CA HIS A 808 2.80 22.03 20.29
C HIS A 808 2.65 21.04 21.45
N ARG A 809 3.05 21.45 22.66
CA ARG A 809 2.93 20.64 23.89
C ARG A 809 1.47 20.33 24.24
N THR A 810 0.59 21.28 23.99
CA THR A 810 -0.85 21.19 24.23
C THR A 810 -1.57 21.68 22.97
N ALA A 811 -2.00 20.78 22.08
CA ALA A 811 -2.90 21.20 21.01
C ALA A 811 -4.33 21.33 21.55
N ASP A 812 -4.90 22.52 21.42
CA ASP A 812 -6.31 22.84 21.72
C ASP A 812 -7.08 23.15 20.42
N THR A 813 -6.71 22.50 19.32
CA THR A 813 -7.40 22.66 18.03
C THR A 813 -8.62 21.74 17.96
N SER A 814 -9.63 22.13 17.17
CA SER A 814 -10.82 21.30 16.89
C SER A 814 -10.52 19.93 16.28
N ASP A 815 -9.29 19.73 15.82
CA ASP A 815 -8.78 18.51 15.20
C ASP A 815 -7.76 17.75 16.08
N GLY A 816 -7.40 18.30 17.25
CA GLY A 816 -6.50 17.67 18.23
C GLY A 816 -5.01 17.66 17.83
N ASP A 817 -4.20 16.99 18.64
CA ASP A 817 -2.74 16.79 18.43
C ASP A 817 -2.41 15.96 17.15
N CYS A 818 -3.43 15.35 16.53
CA CYS A 818 -3.34 14.38 15.45
C CYS A 818 -4.12 14.88 14.22
N THR A 819 -3.41 15.45 13.25
CA THR A 819 -4.02 16.16 12.12
C THR A 819 -3.92 15.34 10.83
N GLY A 820 -4.85 15.59 9.89
CA GLY A 820 -5.03 14.74 8.71
C GLY A 820 -5.80 13.44 9.02
N ASP A 821 -5.44 12.35 8.34
CA ASP A 821 -6.00 11.02 8.66
C ASP A 821 -5.43 10.49 9.98
N GLN A 822 -6.32 10.13 10.91
CA GLN A 822 -5.97 9.64 12.27
C GLN A 822 -5.39 8.21 12.30
N PHE A 823 -5.30 7.59 11.13
CA PHE A 823 -4.71 6.28 10.93
C PHE A 823 -4.12 6.20 9.53
N TYR A 824 -2.98 6.85 9.34
CA TYR A 824 -2.23 6.95 8.08
C TYR A 824 -0.88 6.25 8.24
N ILE A 825 -0.51 5.37 7.30
CA ILE A 825 0.54 4.37 7.54
C ILE A 825 1.92 4.97 7.88
N TRP A 826 2.37 6.03 7.20
CA TRP A 826 3.68 6.64 7.43
C TRP A 826 3.83 7.29 8.81
N GLY A 827 2.73 7.50 9.52
CA GLY A 827 2.74 8.14 10.83
C GLY A 827 3.54 7.33 11.84
N ALA A 828 3.60 6.01 11.61
CA ALA A 828 4.35 5.05 12.39
C ALA A 828 5.87 5.20 12.24
N LEU A 829 6.37 5.87 11.19
CA LEU A 829 7.81 6.12 11.02
C LEU A 829 8.39 6.87 12.21
N THR A 830 7.65 7.84 12.77
CA THR A 830 8.10 8.61 13.95
C THR A 830 8.51 7.71 15.13
N GLY A 831 7.75 6.67 15.43
CA GLY A 831 8.11 5.68 16.45
C GLY A 831 9.20 4.69 16.00
N LEU A 832 9.22 4.33 14.71
CA LEU A 832 10.13 3.34 14.14
C LEU A 832 11.61 3.70 14.36
N LEU A 833 11.96 4.99 14.39
CA LEU A 833 13.31 5.48 14.70
C LEU A 833 13.88 4.86 15.98
N SER A 834 13.06 4.68 17.02
CA SER A 834 13.51 4.11 18.29
C SER A 834 13.86 2.62 18.21
N LEU A 835 13.14 1.87 17.36
CA LEU A 835 13.47 0.46 17.09
C LEU A 835 14.78 0.36 16.31
N GLU A 836 14.97 1.21 15.30
CA GLU A 836 16.24 1.27 14.57
C GLU A 836 17.42 1.70 15.45
N GLU A 837 17.19 2.61 16.40
CA GLU A 837 18.22 3.03 17.35
C GLU A 837 18.63 1.86 18.25
N GLY A 838 17.65 1.08 18.74
CA GLY A 838 17.90 -0.14 19.51
C GLY A 838 18.70 -1.19 18.74
N ASP A 839 18.35 -1.43 17.47
CA ASP A 839 19.08 -2.33 16.57
C ASP A 839 20.53 -1.86 16.36
N SER A 840 20.76 -0.55 16.25
CA SER A 840 22.08 0.03 15.96
C SER A 840 23.07 -0.03 17.15
N GLN A 841 22.57 -0.28 18.36
CA GLN A 841 23.39 -0.39 19.58
C GLN A 841 23.86 -1.82 19.86
N GLN A 842 23.30 -2.82 19.16
CA GLN A 842 23.70 -4.22 19.21
C GLN A 842 24.74 -4.53 18.14
#